data_AF-A0A661ZS82-F1
#
_entry.id   AF-A0A661ZS82-F1
#
_cell.length_a   1.000
_cell.length_b   1.000
_cell.length_c   1.000
_cell.angle_alpha   90.00
_cell.angle_beta   90.00
_cell.angle_gamma   90.00
#
_symmetry.space_group_name_H-M   'P 1'
#
loop_
_entity.id
_entity.type
_entity.pdbx_description
1 polymer ?
#
loop_
_entity_poly.entity_id
_entity_poly.type
_entity_poly.pdbx_seq_one_letter_code
_entity_poly.pdbx_strand_id
1 'polypeptide(L)'
;SQSLNKGLQVALRSGAVMGLVVVGFGLLDITGWFWALNKFVFSPENMEHGLHWMGLTFVHEGTTEHEKLIEITAVMLTFGMGASTQALFARVGGGIFTKAADVGADLVGKVEAGIPEDDPRNPATIADNVGDNVGDVAGMGADLYESYAGSILATAALGAALPGLSGIDQGMAVVAPMIVAAIGIVLSIIGIFMVRAKDSATQKNLLNALLLGTGGSSVLILAAMAGMAALGWVSWGIFGAVVAGLTAGVIIGQGTELFTSDEYKATKGIAAATQQGHATTIIEGMAVGMYSTWIPVVTIVIAILAAFGFSGGFVEFPKGVYGIGFAAVGMLSTLGITLATDAFGPIADNAGGNAEMAELPPEVRERTDALDMLGNTTAATGKGFAIGSAALTAMALMAAYMEEVRLWLGRLADKAADGFERVGDTLFYTDHAPAAADGLTAVQLSSATIHDFVGAYDLSIFNPILLGGIFLGAMMAFVFCAMTMKAVGRAAGAMVDEVRRQFREIPGIMEGKAIPEYAKCVEISTKGAQKEMLLPSILAIAVPIAIGLLLGVAGVIGLLVGGLTTGFTLAVMLNNAGGAWDNAKKYIEKGNFGGKGSESHKAAVTGDTVGDPFKDTSGPSLNILIKLMTMVSVVMAGLTVAFGLF
;
A
#
# COMPACT_ATOMS: atom_id res chain seq x y z
N SER A 1 -10.25 33.08 8.67
CA SER A 1 -9.44 32.09 9.43
C SER A 1 -8.86 32.76 10.67
N GLN A 2 -8.86 32.13 11.85
CA GLN A 2 -8.33 32.76 13.09
C GLN A 2 -6.80 32.69 13.20
N SER A 3 -6.15 31.62 12.73
CA SER A 3 -4.68 31.50 12.62
C SER A 3 -4.26 30.26 11.82
N LEU A 4 -3.02 30.22 11.31
CA LEU A 4 -2.46 29.07 10.57
C LEU A 4 -2.34 27.83 11.47
N ASN A 5 -1.87 27.98 12.71
CA ASN A 5 -1.74 26.85 13.63
C ASN A 5 -3.11 26.27 14.02
N LYS A 6 -4.16 27.09 14.14
CA LYS A 6 -5.51 26.57 14.37
C LYS A 6 -6.02 25.74 13.19
N GLY A 7 -5.77 26.19 11.96
CA GLY A 7 -6.09 25.43 10.75
C GLY A 7 -5.37 24.08 10.73
N LEU A 8 -4.05 24.09 10.95
CA LEU A 8 -3.23 22.89 11.07
C LEU A 8 -3.78 21.91 12.13
N GLN A 9 -4.07 22.39 13.34
CA GLN A 9 -4.55 21.52 14.41
C GLN A 9 -5.91 20.89 14.12
N VAL A 10 -6.83 21.63 13.49
CA VAL A 10 -8.14 21.07 13.12
C VAL A 10 -7.98 20.02 12.04
N ALA A 11 -7.27 20.33 10.96
CA ALA A 11 -7.06 19.39 9.86
C ALA A 11 -6.30 18.13 10.32
N LEU A 12 -5.24 18.27 11.14
CA LEU A 12 -4.50 17.14 11.67
C LEU A 12 -5.33 16.29 12.64
N ARG A 13 -6.17 16.91 13.49
CA ARG A 13 -7.06 16.15 14.39
C ARG A 13 -8.13 15.40 13.61
N SER A 14 -8.66 16.00 12.55
CA SER A 14 -9.59 15.32 11.65
C SER A 14 -8.92 14.15 10.94
N GLY A 15 -7.69 14.33 10.43
CA GLY A 15 -6.88 13.24 9.89
C GLY A 15 -6.59 12.15 10.94
N ALA A 16 -6.35 12.53 12.20
CA ALA A 16 -6.15 11.59 13.30
C ALA A 16 -7.39 10.74 13.62
N VAL A 17 -8.61 11.26 13.40
CA VAL A 17 -9.82 10.43 13.52
C VAL A 17 -9.75 9.28 12.52
N MET A 18 -9.45 9.55 11.26
CA MET A 18 -9.27 8.52 10.23
C MET A 18 -8.12 7.58 10.60
N GLY A 19 -6.96 8.13 10.94
CA GLY A 19 -5.76 7.39 11.34
C GLY A 19 -6.03 6.35 12.42
N LEU A 20 -6.61 6.80 13.54
CA LEU A 20 -6.89 5.97 14.70
C LEU A 20 -8.05 4.99 14.48
N VAL A 21 -9.06 5.36 13.70
CA VAL A 21 -10.16 4.45 13.34
C VAL A 21 -9.65 3.31 12.47
N VAL A 22 -8.81 3.59 11.47
CA VAL A 22 -8.25 2.56 10.57
C VAL A 22 -7.42 1.54 11.36
N VAL A 23 -6.44 1.99 12.14
CA VAL A 23 -5.58 1.06 12.91
C VAL A 23 -6.35 0.40 14.05
N GLY A 24 -7.26 1.12 14.70
CA GLY A 24 -8.06 0.64 15.82
C GLY A 24 -9.05 -0.46 15.40
N PHE A 25 -9.83 -0.23 14.35
CA PHE A 25 -10.76 -1.23 13.83
C PHE A 25 -10.03 -2.39 13.17
N GLY A 26 -8.93 -2.14 12.45
CA GLY A 26 -8.12 -3.21 11.88
C GLY A 26 -7.58 -4.15 12.96
N LEU A 27 -7.01 -3.62 14.05
CA LEU A 27 -6.51 -4.45 15.13
C LEU A 27 -7.64 -5.13 15.93
N LEU A 28 -8.74 -4.43 16.18
CA LEU A 28 -9.90 -5.00 16.86
C LEU A 28 -10.46 -6.21 16.10
N ASP A 29 -10.55 -6.12 14.78
CA ASP A 29 -11.02 -7.22 13.94
C ASP A 29 -10.06 -8.41 13.97
N ILE A 30 -8.75 -8.18 13.77
CA ILE A 30 -7.72 -9.23 13.82
C ILE A 30 -7.73 -9.95 15.18
N THR A 31 -7.71 -9.19 16.27
CA THR A 31 -7.67 -9.75 17.64
C THR A 31 -8.99 -10.41 18.01
N GLY A 32 -10.13 -9.85 17.58
CA GLY A 32 -11.46 -10.41 17.78
C GLY A 32 -11.65 -11.74 17.08
N TRP A 33 -11.24 -11.84 15.81
CA TRP A 33 -11.28 -13.10 15.05
C TRP A 33 -10.29 -14.13 15.58
N PHE A 34 -9.05 -13.74 15.90
CA PHE A 34 -8.10 -14.64 16.54
C PHE A 34 -8.67 -15.24 17.83
N TRP A 35 -9.22 -14.39 18.69
CA TRP A 35 -9.86 -14.83 19.93
C TRP A 35 -11.06 -15.75 19.68
N ALA A 36 -11.95 -15.40 18.74
CA ALA A 36 -13.14 -16.17 18.43
C ALA A 36 -12.79 -17.55 17.85
N LEU A 37 -11.86 -17.61 16.88
CA LEU A 37 -11.39 -18.86 16.29
C LEU A 37 -10.70 -19.73 17.34
N ASN A 38 -9.80 -19.15 18.14
CA ASN A 38 -9.07 -19.87 19.20
C ASN A 38 -9.99 -20.39 20.31
N LYS A 39 -11.04 -19.63 20.68
CA LYS A 39 -11.90 -19.97 21.83
C LYS A 39 -13.08 -20.85 21.48
N PHE A 40 -13.72 -20.61 20.33
CA PHE A 40 -14.99 -21.24 19.96
C PHE A 40 -14.87 -22.26 18.84
N VAL A 41 -14.00 -22.04 17.85
CA VAL A 41 -13.83 -22.96 16.71
C VAL A 41 -12.82 -24.04 17.08
N PHE A 42 -11.61 -23.66 17.44
CA PHE A 42 -10.54 -24.55 17.89
C PHE A 42 -10.54 -24.70 19.42
N SER A 43 -11.71 -24.97 19.99
CA SER A 43 -11.85 -25.30 21.40
C SER A 43 -11.22 -26.69 21.68
N PRO A 44 -10.81 -26.99 22.92
CA PRO A 44 -10.26 -28.32 23.25
C PRO A 44 -11.19 -29.47 22.86
N GLU A 45 -12.50 -29.28 23.03
CA GLU A 45 -13.54 -30.26 22.67
C GLU A 45 -13.59 -30.49 21.15
N ASN A 46 -13.56 -29.40 20.36
CA ASN A 46 -13.59 -29.49 18.90
C ASN A 46 -12.29 -30.05 18.32
N MET A 47 -11.15 -29.84 18.98
CA MET A 47 -9.88 -30.44 18.60
C MET A 47 -9.84 -31.94 18.92
N GLU A 48 -10.48 -32.37 20.02
CA GLU A 48 -10.54 -33.78 20.41
C GLU A 48 -11.52 -34.59 19.57
N HIS A 49 -12.67 -34.01 19.19
CA HIS A 49 -13.76 -34.74 18.52
C HIS A 49 -14.02 -34.31 17.06
N GLY A 50 -13.31 -33.30 16.58
CA GLY A 50 -13.57 -32.67 15.29
C GLY A 50 -14.78 -31.72 15.31
N LEU A 51 -14.82 -30.80 14.34
CA LEU A 51 -15.96 -29.91 14.10
C LEU A 51 -16.42 -30.05 12.64
N HIS A 52 -17.61 -30.60 12.44
CA HIS A 52 -18.21 -30.78 11.13
C HIS A 52 -19.53 -30.00 11.02
N TRP A 53 -19.70 -29.23 9.95
CA TRP A 53 -20.93 -28.50 9.70
C TRP A 53 -21.22 -28.41 8.20
N MET A 54 -22.47 -28.64 7.80
CA MET A 54 -22.91 -28.65 6.39
C MET A 54 -22.09 -29.56 5.46
N GLY A 55 -21.56 -30.67 5.97
CA GLY A 55 -20.72 -31.60 5.19
C GLY A 55 -19.28 -31.10 4.98
N LEU A 56 -18.89 -30.01 5.63
CA LEU A 56 -17.52 -29.49 5.67
C LEU A 56 -16.88 -29.80 7.01
N THR A 57 -15.61 -30.14 7.01
CA THR A 57 -14.78 -30.27 8.21
C THR A 57 -14.10 -28.94 8.48
N PHE A 58 -14.39 -28.34 9.64
CA PHE A 58 -13.80 -27.08 10.10
C PHE A 58 -12.61 -27.30 11.03
N VAL A 59 -12.66 -28.34 11.86
CA VAL A 59 -11.56 -28.78 12.73
C VAL A 59 -11.45 -30.29 12.60
N HIS A 60 -10.24 -30.80 12.40
CA HIS A 60 -10.00 -32.24 12.30
C HIS A 60 -9.84 -32.86 13.70
N GLU A 61 -10.31 -34.10 13.86
CA GLU A 61 -10.11 -34.85 15.10
C GLU A 61 -8.61 -35.03 15.37
N GLY A 62 -8.17 -34.77 16.61
CA GLY A 62 -6.78 -34.89 17.01
C GLY A 62 -5.87 -33.71 16.63
N THR A 63 -6.43 -32.57 16.21
CA THR A 63 -5.65 -31.37 15.89
C THR A 63 -4.79 -30.94 17.08
N THR A 64 -3.49 -30.73 16.87
CA THR A 64 -2.54 -30.27 17.89
C THR A 64 -2.60 -28.74 18.06
N GLU A 65 -2.05 -28.22 19.17
CA GLU A 65 -1.96 -26.75 19.36
C GLU A 65 -1.11 -26.07 18.27
N HIS A 66 -0.10 -26.76 17.74
CA HIS A 66 0.73 -26.26 16.65
C HIS A 66 -0.09 -26.10 15.36
N GLU A 67 -0.79 -27.16 14.95
CA GLU A 67 -1.65 -27.17 13.75
C GLU A 67 -2.78 -26.16 13.87
N LYS A 68 -3.39 -26.06 15.05
CA LYS A 68 -4.41 -25.05 15.34
C LYS A 68 -3.93 -23.63 15.05
N LEU A 69 -2.74 -23.24 15.52
CA LEU A 69 -2.23 -21.88 15.29
C LEU A 69 -1.98 -21.63 13.80
N ILE A 70 -1.49 -22.65 13.08
CA ILE A 70 -1.31 -22.59 11.64
C ILE A 70 -2.66 -22.42 10.93
N GLU A 71 -3.67 -23.25 11.25
CA GLU A 71 -4.99 -23.15 10.62
C GLU A 71 -5.70 -21.84 10.94
N ILE A 72 -5.62 -21.34 12.18
CA ILE A 72 -6.20 -20.03 12.55
C ILE A 72 -5.57 -18.92 11.72
N THR A 73 -4.24 -18.86 11.65
CA THR A 73 -3.54 -17.78 10.93
C THR A 73 -3.74 -17.87 9.41
N ALA A 74 -3.79 -19.09 8.85
CA ALA A 74 -4.19 -19.36 7.47
C ALA A 74 -5.60 -18.83 7.17
N VAL A 75 -6.59 -19.16 8.00
CA VAL A 75 -7.97 -18.67 7.86
C VAL A 75 -8.01 -17.14 7.92
N MET A 76 -7.25 -16.52 8.83
CA MET A 76 -7.22 -15.06 8.95
C MET A 76 -6.56 -14.36 7.74
N LEU A 77 -5.67 -15.01 7.00
CA LEU A 77 -5.15 -14.45 5.74
C LEU A 77 -6.26 -14.29 4.68
N THR A 78 -7.34 -15.09 4.73
CA THR A 78 -8.49 -14.91 3.83
C THR A 78 -9.20 -13.56 4.04
N PHE A 79 -9.23 -13.06 5.28
CA PHE A 79 -9.74 -11.73 5.58
C PHE A 79 -8.86 -10.65 4.94
N GLY A 80 -7.54 -10.80 5.03
CA GLY A 80 -6.61 -9.89 4.36
C GLY A 80 -6.82 -9.85 2.84
N MET A 81 -7.13 -10.97 2.19
CA MET A 81 -7.51 -10.98 0.76
C MET A 81 -8.77 -10.16 0.50
N GLY A 82 -9.78 -10.25 1.37
CA GLY A 82 -11.00 -9.44 1.29
C GLY A 82 -10.70 -7.94 1.44
N ALA A 83 -9.85 -7.57 2.40
CA ALA A 83 -9.38 -6.20 2.59
C ALA A 83 -8.65 -5.67 1.35
N SER A 84 -7.70 -6.44 0.79
CA SER A 84 -6.93 -6.06 -0.41
C SER A 84 -7.81 -5.91 -1.63
N THR A 85 -8.82 -6.77 -1.76
CA THR A 85 -9.79 -6.71 -2.87
C THR A 85 -10.57 -5.40 -2.81
N GLN A 86 -11.18 -5.09 -1.66
CA GLN A 86 -11.90 -3.83 -1.48
C GLN A 86 -11.00 -2.60 -1.64
N ALA A 87 -9.79 -2.63 -1.08
CA ALA A 87 -8.81 -1.55 -1.20
C ALA A 87 -8.45 -1.27 -2.66
N LEU A 88 -8.28 -2.31 -3.49
CA LEU A 88 -7.96 -2.15 -4.89
C LEU A 88 -9.10 -1.46 -5.66
N PHE A 89 -10.35 -1.89 -5.44
CA PHE A 89 -11.51 -1.25 -6.05
C PHE A 89 -11.68 0.20 -5.56
N ALA A 90 -11.52 0.45 -4.26
CA ALA A 90 -11.63 1.78 -3.68
C ALA A 90 -10.54 2.73 -4.21
N ARG A 91 -9.28 2.28 -4.29
CA ARG A 91 -8.17 3.11 -4.76
C ARG A 91 -8.23 3.37 -6.26
N VAL A 92 -8.53 2.37 -7.07
CA VAL A 92 -8.67 2.54 -8.53
C VAL A 92 -9.91 3.34 -8.86
N GLY A 93 -11.07 2.98 -8.30
CA GLY A 93 -12.33 3.68 -8.56
C GLY A 93 -12.30 5.12 -8.05
N GLY A 94 -11.85 5.32 -6.81
CA GLY A 94 -11.69 6.65 -6.23
C GLY A 94 -10.67 7.49 -7.00
N GLY A 95 -9.51 6.92 -7.35
CA GLY A 95 -8.47 7.57 -8.14
C GLY A 95 -8.97 8.03 -9.53
N ILE A 96 -9.72 7.16 -10.23
CA ILE A 96 -10.33 7.53 -11.52
C ILE A 96 -11.35 8.65 -11.34
N PHE A 97 -12.16 8.61 -10.27
CA PHE A 97 -13.15 9.65 -10.00
C PHE A 97 -12.49 11.02 -9.79
N THR A 98 -11.55 11.10 -8.86
CA THR A 98 -10.88 12.37 -8.49
C THR A 98 -10.09 12.91 -9.67
N LYS A 99 -9.19 12.13 -10.26
CA LYS A 99 -8.31 12.64 -11.31
C LYS A 99 -9.02 12.92 -12.63
N ALA A 100 -10.19 12.33 -12.88
CA ALA A 100 -11.02 12.74 -14.01
C ALA A 100 -11.64 14.13 -13.80
N ALA A 101 -12.02 14.45 -12.57
CA ALA A 101 -12.57 15.74 -12.21
C ALA A 101 -11.49 16.82 -12.16
N ASP A 102 -10.41 16.56 -11.43
CA ASP A 102 -9.23 17.43 -11.26
C ASP A 102 -8.65 17.88 -12.61
N VAL A 103 -8.24 16.93 -13.46
CA VAL A 103 -7.70 17.23 -14.81
C VAL A 103 -8.70 18.00 -15.67
N GLY A 104 -9.99 17.69 -15.57
CA GLY A 104 -11.03 18.39 -16.32
C GLY A 104 -11.25 19.81 -15.84
N ALA A 105 -11.26 20.02 -14.52
CA ALA A 105 -11.42 21.32 -13.88
C ALA A 105 -10.22 22.22 -14.18
N ASP A 106 -9.01 21.70 -14.00
CA ASP A 106 -7.77 22.45 -14.14
C ASP A 106 -7.44 22.83 -15.57
N LEU A 107 -7.59 21.88 -16.50
CA LEU A 107 -7.25 22.13 -17.90
C LEU A 107 -8.18 23.18 -18.52
N VAL A 108 -9.49 23.04 -18.31
CA VAL A 108 -10.45 24.00 -18.91
C VAL A 108 -10.50 25.29 -18.10
N GLY A 109 -10.45 25.22 -16.78
CA GLY A 109 -10.48 26.38 -15.90
C GLY A 109 -9.21 27.23 -15.99
N LYS A 110 -8.05 26.66 -15.60
CA LYS A 110 -6.79 27.41 -15.48
C LYS A 110 -6.14 27.67 -16.84
N VAL A 111 -6.10 26.68 -17.74
CA VAL A 111 -5.33 26.79 -18.98
C VAL A 111 -6.13 27.45 -20.10
N GLU A 112 -7.40 27.07 -20.28
CA GLU A 112 -8.24 27.58 -21.38
C GLU A 112 -9.00 28.85 -21.02
N ALA A 113 -9.71 28.85 -19.88
CA ALA A 113 -10.57 29.96 -19.48
C ALA A 113 -9.84 31.05 -18.67
N GLY A 114 -8.70 30.72 -18.05
CA GLY A 114 -7.92 31.65 -17.23
C GLY A 114 -8.63 32.06 -15.94
N ILE A 115 -9.52 31.22 -15.42
CA ILE A 115 -10.17 31.44 -14.12
C ILE A 115 -9.34 30.81 -12.98
N PRO A 116 -9.51 31.28 -11.73
CA PRO A 116 -8.89 30.67 -10.55
C PRO A 116 -9.15 29.16 -10.42
N GLU A 117 -8.26 28.50 -9.70
CA GLU A 117 -8.47 27.14 -9.15
C GLU A 117 -9.71 27.13 -8.25
N ASP A 118 -10.50 26.06 -8.25
CA ASP A 118 -11.73 25.94 -7.43
C ASP A 118 -12.80 27.02 -7.65
N ASP A 119 -12.74 27.75 -8.75
CA ASP A 119 -13.70 28.83 -9.01
C ASP A 119 -15.15 28.29 -9.13
N PRO A 120 -16.13 28.91 -8.46
CA PRO A 120 -17.53 28.44 -8.48
C PRO A 120 -18.20 28.57 -9.85
N ARG A 121 -17.56 29.17 -10.86
CA ARG A 121 -18.05 29.16 -12.24
C ARG A 121 -17.73 27.84 -12.93
N ASN A 122 -16.72 27.10 -12.49
CA ASN A 122 -16.31 25.86 -13.12
C ASN A 122 -17.20 24.69 -12.64
N PRO A 123 -17.96 24.02 -13.52
CA PRO A 123 -18.86 22.94 -13.13
C PRO A 123 -18.16 21.69 -12.58
N ALA A 124 -16.85 21.54 -12.78
CA ALA A 124 -16.11 20.37 -12.31
C ALA A 124 -15.61 20.47 -10.86
N THR A 125 -15.58 21.66 -10.25
CA THR A 125 -14.97 21.90 -8.92
C THR A 125 -15.63 21.12 -7.79
N ILE A 126 -16.96 20.93 -7.85
CA ILE A 126 -17.66 20.06 -6.90
C ILE A 126 -17.23 18.59 -7.07
N ALA A 127 -17.08 18.12 -8.31
CA ALA A 127 -16.63 16.75 -8.56
C ALA A 127 -15.18 16.56 -8.12
N ASP A 128 -14.36 17.60 -8.24
CA ASP A 128 -12.96 17.63 -7.81
C ASP A 128 -12.85 17.48 -6.29
N ASN A 129 -13.48 18.40 -5.54
CA ASN A 129 -13.47 18.38 -4.07
C ASN A 129 -14.13 17.11 -3.49
N VAL A 130 -15.19 16.59 -4.13
CA VAL A 130 -15.76 15.27 -3.78
C VAL A 130 -14.73 14.16 -4.05
N GLY A 131 -13.99 14.28 -5.13
CA GLY A 131 -12.92 13.38 -5.51
C GLY A 131 -11.85 13.22 -4.44
N ASP A 132 -11.37 14.29 -3.82
CA ASP A 132 -10.33 14.19 -2.78
C ASP A 132 -10.82 13.35 -1.59
N ASN A 133 -12.10 13.45 -1.24
CA ASN A 133 -12.70 12.63 -0.19
C ASN A 133 -12.86 11.16 -0.62
N VAL A 134 -13.24 10.89 -1.87
CA VAL A 134 -13.48 9.53 -2.37
C VAL A 134 -12.17 8.79 -2.69
N GLY A 135 -11.23 9.45 -3.35
CA GLY A 135 -9.95 8.88 -3.76
C GLY A 135 -8.89 8.99 -2.67
N ASP A 136 -8.62 10.22 -2.24
CA ASP A 136 -7.46 10.53 -1.39
C ASP A 136 -7.76 10.41 0.11
N VAL A 137 -9.02 10.29 0.52
CA VAL A 137 -9.37 9.87 1.88
C VAL A 137 -9.82 8.41 1.88
N ALA A 138 -10.96 8.06 1.28
CA ALA A 138 -11.50 6.71 1.40
C ALA A 138 -10.61 5.64 0.74
N GLY A 139 -10.11 5.90 -0.48
CA GLY A 139 -9.19 4.99 -1.17
C GLY A 139 -7.86 4.81 -0.43
N MET A 140 -7.24 5.91 0.02
CA MET A 140 -6.01 5.86 0.82
C MET A 140 -6.21 5.13 2.15
N GLY A 141 -7.32 5.37 2.83
CA GLY A 141 -7.65 4.70 4.09
C GLY A 141 -7.77 3.19 3.93
N ALA A 142 -8.40 2.74 2.85
CA ALA A 142 -8.50 1.31 2.53
C ALA A 142 -7.14 0.68 2.19
N ASP A 143 -6.30 1.39 1.44
CA ASP A 143 -4.92 0.98 1.10
C ASP A 143 -4.06 0.76 2.35
N LEU A 144 -4.05 1.75 3.25
CA LEU A 144 -3.24 1.68 4.47
C LEU A 144 -3.83 0.74 5.52
N TYR A 145 -5.16 0.61 5.59
CA TYR A 145 -5.84 -0.42 6.37
C TYR A 145 -5.38 -1.82 5.97
N GLU A 146 -5.40 -2.12 4.66
CA GLU A 146 -4.97 -3.43 4.19
C GLU A 146 -3.48 -3.65 4.40
N SER A 147 -2.64 -2.63 4.18
CA SER A 147 -1.20 -2.72 4.45
C SER A 147 -0.93 -3.12 5.90
N TYR A 148 -1.62 -2.45 6.82
CA TYR A 148 -1.52 -2.69 8.25
C TYR A 148 -1.96 -4.10 8.62
N ALA A 149 -3.18 -4.48 8.22
CA ALA A 149 -3.72 -5.79 8.49
C ALA A 149 -2.86 -6.91 7.87
N GLY A 150 -2.51 -6.78 6.60
CA GLY A 150 -1.69 -7.73 5.85
C GLY A 150 -0.34 -7.97 6.51
N SER A 151 0.35 -6.92 6.97
CA SER A 151 1.64 -7.07 7.67
C SER A 151 1.53 -7.85 8.99
N ILE A 152 0.48 -7.60 9.77
CA ILE A 152 0.24 -8.27 11.06
C ILE A 152 -0.12 -9.74 10.81
N LEU A 153 -1.04 -10.00 9.88
CA LEU A 153 -1.52 -11.34 9.55
C LEU A 153 -0.40 -12.21 8.96
N ALA A 154 0.38 -11.67 8.02
CA ALA A 154 1.52 -12.37 7.44
C ALA A 154 2.55 -12.72 8.52
N THR A 155 2.88 -11.77 9.40
CA THR A 155 3.85 -11.99 10.48
C THR A 155 3.32 -13.01 11.50
N ALA A 156 2.02 -12.96 11.83
CA ALA A 156 1.38 -13.92 12.71
C ALA A 156 1.41 -15.34 12.12
N ALA A 157 1.13 -15.50 10.83
CA ALA A 157 1.22 -16.78 10.12
C ALA A 157 2.66 -17.33 10.10
N LEU A 158 3.65 -16.47 9.87
CA LEU A 158 5.06 -16.86 9.98
C LEU A 158 5.44 -17.26 11.41
N GLY A 159 4.88 -16.59 12.42
CA GLY A 159 5.02 -16.97 13.83
C GLY A 159 4.43 -18.35 14.13
N ALA A 160 3.30 -18.70 13.51
CA ALA A 160 2.69 -20.03 13.59
C ALA A 160 3.52 -21.09 12.85
N ALA A 161 4.33 -20.72 11.85
CA ALA A 161 5.20 -21.64 11.14
C ALA A 161 6.56 -21.86 11.82
N LEU A 162 6.90 -21.10 12.88
CA LEU A 162 8.19 -21.25 13.56
C LEU A 162 8.31 -22.62 14.25
N PRO A 163 9.47 -23.30 14.15
CA PRO A 163 9.70 -24.53 14.89
C PRO A 163 9.58 -24.31 16.40
N GLY A 164 8.88 -25.21 17.10
CA GLY A 164 8.72 -25.17 18.56
C GLY A 164 10.03 -25.26 19.37
N LEU A 165 11.16 -25.55 18.70
CA LEU A 165 12.51 -25.58 19.26
C LEU A 165 13.16 -24.19 19.37
N SER A 166 12.49 -23.12 18.91
CA SER A 166 13.05 -21.77 18.83
C SER A 166 13.20 -21.04 20.18
N GLY A 167 12.76 -21.64 21.29
CA GLY A 167 12.86 -21.08 22.65
C GLY A 167 11.92 -19.90 22.92
N ILE A 168 11.09 -19.52 21.94
CA ILE A 168 10.00 -18.55 22.05
C ILE A 168 8.70 -19.37 22.06
N ASP A 169 7.80 -19.06 23.00
CA ASP A 169 6.46 -19.63 23.02
C ASP A 169 5.76 -19.34 21.69
N GLN A 170 5.26 -20.39 21.02
CA GLN A 170 4.68 -20.26 19.69
C GLN A 170 3.42 -19.38 19.69
N GLY A 171 2.60 -19.48 20.74
CA GLY A 171 1.45 -18.60 20.93
C GLY A 171 1.88 -17.14 21.02
N MET A 172 2.94 -16.86 21.77
CA MET A 172 3.54 -15.52 21.83
C MET A 172 4.06 -15.06 20.47
N ALA A 173 4.68 -15.94 19.67
CA ALA A 173 5.13 -15.57 18.32
C ALA A 173 3.96 -15.13 17.41
N VAL A 174 2.82 -15.81 17.48
CA VAL A 174 1.62 -15.43 16.71
C VAL A 174 1.02 -14.10 17.19
N VAL A 175 1.00 -13.86 18.51
CA VAL A 175 0.34 -12.69 19.11
C VAL A 175 1.25 -11.46 19.17
N ALA A 176 2.57 -11.63 19.16
CA ALA A 176 3.55 -10.54 19.23
C ALA A 176 3.33 -9.41 18.21
N PRO A 177 3.11 -9.65 16.90
CA PRO A 177 2.82 -8.56 15.96
C PRO A 177 1.54 -7.77 16.30
N MET A 178 0.53 -8.43 16.88
CA MET A 178 -0.70 -7.76 17.36
C MET A 178 -0.43 -6.87 18.59
N ILE A 179 0.47 -7.31 19.47
CA ILE A 179 0.90 -6.51 20.64
C ILE A 179 1.66 -5.26 20.19
N VAL A 180 2.60 -5.42 19.26
CA VAL A 180 3.37 -4.29 18.69
C VAL A 180 2.43 -3.28 18.05
N ALA A 181 1.47 -3.77 17.27
CA ALA A 181 0.40 -2.96 16.71
C ALA A 181 -0.41 -2.21 17.78
N ALA A 182 -0.84 -2.89 18.86
CA ALA A 182 -1.59 -2.27 19.97
C ALA A 182 -0.80 -1.14 20.65
N ILE A 183 0.47 -1.38 20.96
CA ILE A 183 1.36 -0.38 21.53
C ILE A 183 1.51 0.79 20.57
N GLY A 184 1.70 0.52 19.28
CA GLY A 184 1.80 1.51 18.22
C GLY A 184 0.62 2.47 18.14
N ILE A 185 -0.62 1.98 18.37
CA ILE A 185 -1.82 2.83 18.45
C ILE A 185 -1.72 3.83 19.60
N VAL A 186 -1.36 3.36 20.80
CA VAL A 186 -1.21 4.22 21.99
C VAL A 186 -0.12 5.27 21.76
N LEU A 187 1.01 4.86 21.19
CA LEU A 187 2.12 5.76 20.90
C LEU A 187 1.80 6.76 19.77
N SER A 188 0.94 6.38 18.82
CA SER A 188 0.42 7.29 17.79
C SER A 188 -0.44 8.38 18.42
N ILE A 189 -1.31 8.04 19.37
CA ILE A 189 -2.11 9.02 20.13
C ILE A 189 -1.19 10.03 20.84
N ILE A 190 -0.14 9.56 21.52
CA ILE A 190 0.85 10.43 22.16
C ILE A 190 1.53 11.34 21.13
N GLY A 191 1.97 10.79 20.00
CA GLY A 191 2.62 11.54 18.93
C GLY A 191 1.73 12.64 18.35
N ILE A 192 0.42 12.39 18.18
CA ILE A 192 -0.54 13.38 17.67
C ILE A 192 -0.59 14.61 18.59
N PHE A 193 -0.53 14.40 19.92
CA PHE A 193 -0.51 15.51 20.88
C PHE A 193 0.84 16.26 20.95
N MET A 194 1.92 15.67 20.41
CA MET A 194 3.25 16.30 20.32
C MET A 194 3.35 17.31 19.16
N VAL A 195 2.50 17.20 18.13
CA VAL A 195 2.56 18.09 16.95
C VAL A 195 2.00 19.49 17.28
N ARG A 196 2.84 20.53 17.20
CA ARG A 196 2.46 21.94 17.41
C ARG A 196 3.29 22.88 16.54
N ALA A 197 2.67 23.93 16.00
CA ALA A 197 3.34 24.96 15.20
C ALA A 197 3.09 26.38 15.75
N LYS A 198 3.95 27.34 15.38
CA LYS A 198 3.76 28.77 15.63
C LYS A 198 2.99 29.39 14.45
N ASP A 199 2.27 30.50 14.67
CA ASP A 199 1.50 31.15 13.60
C ASP A 199 2.37 31.78 12.49
N SER A 200 3.65 32.04 12.75
CA SER A 200 4.65 32.49 11.77
C SER A 200 5.53 31.34 11.22
N ALA A 201 5.04 30.09 11.28
CA ALA A 201 5.81 28.94 10.82
C ALA A 201 5.99 28.94 9.30
N THR A 202 7.22 28.73 8.85
CA THR A 202 7.53 28.40 7.45
C THR A 202 7.11 26.96 7.13
N GLN A 203 7.03 26.60 5.84
CA GLN A 203 6.73 25.20 5.45
C GLN A 203 7.69 24.20 6.10
N LYS A 204 8.99 24.51 6.14
CA LYS A 204 9.98 23.70 6.84
C LYS A 204 9.67 23.51 8.33
N ASN A 205 9.18 24.54 9.01
CA ASN A 205 8.81 24.45 10.43
C ASN A 205 7.57 23.56 10.63
N LEU A 206 6.60 23.62 9.71
CA LEU A 206 5.41 22.78 9.75
C LEU A 206 5.75 21.31 9.49
N LEU A 207 6.58 21.03 8.49
CA LEU A 207 7.02 19.67 8.16
C LEU A 207 7.85 19.06 9.29
N ASN A 208 8.77 19.83 9.89
CA ASN A 208 9.50 19.41 11.09
C ASN A 208 8.57 19.10 12.28
N ALA A 209 7.46 19.82 12.44
CA ALA A 209 6.51 19.55 13.51
C ALA A 209 5.78 18.21 13.30
N LEU A 210 5.42 17.87 12.07
CA LEU A 210 4.83 16.58 11.72
C LEU A 210 5.83 15.44 11.88
N LEU A 211 7.08 15.65 11.43
CA LEU A 211 8.19 14.71 11.61
C LEU A 211 8.51 14.46 13.09
N LEU A 212 8.37 15.47 13.95
CA LEU A 212 8.59 15.31 15.39
C LEU A 212 7.52 14.40 16.02
N GLY A 213 6.28 14.47 15.53
CA GLY A 213 5.22 13.54 15.92
C GLY A 213 5.53 12.12 15.48
N THR A 214 5.71 11.90 14.17
CA THR A 214 5.92 10.56 13.59
C THR A 214 7.23 9.93 14.05
N GLY A 215 8.32 10.71 14.09
CA GLY A 215 9.62 10.31 14.60
C GLY A 215 9.61 10.07 16.11
N GLY A 216 8.87 10.88 16.87
CA GLY A 216 8.66 10.68 18.30
C GLY A 216 7.99 9.35 18.61
N SER A 217 6.88 9.04 17.92
CA SER A 217 6.22 7.73 18.02
C SER A 217 7.14 6.59 17.61
N SER A 218 7.99 6.79 16.60
CA SER A 218 8.97 5.80 16.11
C SER A 218 10.06 5.49 17.15
N VAL A 219 10.53 6.49 17.89
CA VAL A 219 11.49 6.27 19.00
C VAL A 219 10.83 5.54 20.17
N LEU A 220 9.58 5.91 20.50
CA LEU A 220 8.85 5.29 21.59
C LEU A 220 8.54 3.81 21.31
N ILE A 221 8.24 3.42 20.06
CA ILE A 221 7.98 2.02 19.73
C ILE A 221 9.27 1.19 19.85
N LEU A 222 10.43 1.75 19.52
CA LEU A 222 11.71 1.07 19.75
C LEU A 222 11.97 0.84 21.24
N ALA A 223 11.67 1.81 22.10
CA ALA A 223 11.78 1.62 23.55
C ALA A 223 10.83 0.51 24.05
N ALA A 224 9.60 0.47 23.53
CA ALA A 224 8.65 -0.60 23.86
C ALA A 224 9.14 -1.98 23.37
N MET A 225 9.66 -2.06 22.15
CA MET A 225 10.24 -3.29 21.58
C MET A 225 11.44 -3.78 22.39
N ALA A 226 12.31 -2.88 22.84
CA ALA A 226 13.42 -3.24 23.73
C ALA A 226 12.91 -3.80 25.07
N GLY A 227 11.83 -3.24 25.60
CA GLY A 227 11.13 -3.79 26.77
C GLY A 227 10.57 -5.19 26.53
N MET A 228 9.87 -5.41 25.40
CA MET A 228 9.37 -6.73 25.01
C MET A 228 10.51 -7.75 24.84
N ALA A 229 11.65 -7.33 24.29
CA ALA A 229 12.83 -8.18 24.16
C ALA A 229 13.47 -8.52 25.52
N ALA A 230 13.56 -7.55 26.43
CA ALA A 230 14.09 -7.76 27.78
C ALA A 230 13.20 -8.69 28.63
N LEU A 231 11.88 -8.67 28.39
CA LEU A 231 10.91 -9.58 29.02
C LEU A 231 10.84 -10.97 28.37
N GLY A 232 11.58 -11.19 27.27
CA GLY A 232 11.58 -12.46 26.54
C GLY A 232 10.33 -12.73 25.69
N TRP A 233 9.47 -11.72 25.45
CA TRP A 233 8.29 -11.87 24.60
C TRP A 233 8.65 -11.91 23.12
N VAL A 234 9.75 -11.25 22.76
CA VAL A 234 10.37 -11.30 21.42
C VAL A 234 11.88 -11.43 21.58
N SER A 235 12.60 -11.85 20.55
CA SER A 235 14.06 -11.87 20.59
C SER A 235 14.66 -10.49 20.34
N TRP A 236 15.89 -10.27 20.81
CA TRP A 236 16.67 -9.08 20.42
C TRP A 236 16.92 -8.99 18.92
N GLY A 237 16.89 -10.12 18.21
CA GLY A 237 16.95 -10.15 16.75
C GLY A 237 15.71 -9.53 16.10
N ILE A 238 14.52 -9.78 16.67
CA ILE A 238 13.27 -9.12 16.23
C ILE A 238 13.28 -7.63 16.54
N PHE A 239 13.83 -7.21 17.68
CA PHE A 239 14.09 -5.78 17.94
C PHE A 239 14.95 -5.16 16.83
N GLY A 240 16.05 -5.81 16.45
CA GLY A 240 16.91 -5.37 15.34
C GLY A 240 16.16 -5.29 14.00
N ALA A 241 15.26 -6.25 13.73
CA ALA A 241 14.44 -6.24 12.52
C ALA A 241 13.45 -5.07 12.47
N VAL A 242 12.80 -4.74 13.60
CA VAL A 242 11.93 -3.56 13.72
C VAL A 242 12.73 -2.27 13.52
N VAL A 243 13.95 -2.18 14.07
CA VAL A 243 14.86 -1.04 13.82
C VAL A 243 15.14 -0.88 12.33
N ALA A 244 15.43 -1.98 11.62
CA ALA A 244 15.68 -1.96 10.19
C ALA A 244 14.46 -1.44 9.40
N GLY A 245 13.26 -1.94 9.72
CA GLY A 245 12.00 -1.52 9.09
C GLY A 245 11.66 -0.04 9.32
N LEU A 246 11.73 0.43 10.57
CA LEU A 246 11.48 1.84 10.89
C LEU A 246 12.49 2.78 10.24
N THR A 247 13.77 2.40 10.27
CA THR A 247 14.84 3.19 9.64
C THR A 247 14.63 3.26 8.13
N ALA A 248 14.21 2.15 7.51
CA ALA A 248 13.87 2.12 6.08
C ALA A 248 12.70 3.07 5.76
N GLY A 249 11.64 3.07 6.57
CA GLY A 249 10.50 3.97 6.39
C GLY A 249 10.91 5.44 6.45
N VAL A 250 11.77 5.80 7.41
CA VAL A 250 12.30 7.17 7.53
C VAL A 250 13.16 7.54 6.32
N ILE A 251 14.07 6.67 5.87
CA ILE A 251 14.92 6.95 4.71
C ILE A 251 14.08 7.08 3.43
N ILE A 252 13.07 6.24 3.24
CA ILE A 252 12.16 6.32 2.08
C ILE A 252 11.36 7.62 2.10
N GLY A 253 10.82 8.01 3.26
CA GLY A 253 10.10 9.27 3.41
C GLY A 253 10.99 10.48 3.09
N GLN A 254 12.19 10.53 3.67
CA GLN A 254 13.15 11.62 3.42
C GLN A 254 13.69 11.61 1.97
N GLY A 255 13.90 10.43 1.39
CA GLY A 255 14.25 10.29 -0.01
C GLY A 255 13.15 10.79 -0.93
N THR A 256 11.88 10.53 -0.60
CA THR A 256 10.73 11.03 -1.34
C THR A 256 10.65 12.56 -1.26
N GLU A 257 10.78 13.13 -0.05
CA GLU A 257 10.80 14.58 0.16
C GLU A 257 11.89 15.28 -0.67
N LEU A 258 13.09 14.71 -0.74
CA LEU A 258 14.21 15.24 -1.53
C LEU A 258 13.87 15.42 -3.03
N PHE A 259 13.02 14.54 -3.57
CA PHE A 259 12.65 14.55 -4.98
C PHE A 259 11.34 15.26 -5.28
N THR A 260 10.44 15.41 -4.30
CA THR A 260 9.12 16.01 -4.52
C THR A 260 9.02 17.42 -3.99
N SER A 261 9.65 17.78 -2.87
CA SER A 261 9.50 19.11 -2.27
C SER A 261 10.12 20.22 -3.12
N ASP A 262 9.41 21.35 -3.21
CA ASP A 262 9.82 22.55 -3.96
C ASP A 262 10.99 23.32 -3.33
N GLU A 263 11.51 22.86 -2.19
CA GLU A 263 12.72 23.39 -1.57
C GLU A 263 14.01 22.84 -2.21
N TYR A 264 13.93 21.67 -2.85
CA TYR A 264 15.08 20.94 -3.36
C TYR A 264 15.32 21.12 -4.86
N LYS A 265 16.53 20.75 -5.29
CA LYS A 265 17.00 20.94 -6.66
C LYS A 265 16.18 20.15 -7.69
N ALA A 266 15.68 18.97 -7.33
CA ALA A 266 14.91 18.11 -8.25
C ALA A 266 13.66 18.83 -8.77
N THR A 267 12.78 19.25 -7.87
CA THR A 267 11.55 19.99 -8.20
C THR A 267 11.84 21.36 -8.81
N LYS A 268 12.84 22.09 -8.30
CA LYS A 268 13.27 23.37 -8.90
C LYS A 268 13.80 23.21 -10.33
N GLY A 269 14.41 22.06 -10.64
CA GLY A 269 14.85 21.70 -11.99
C GLY A 269 13.68 21.56 -12.96
N ILE A 270 12.62 20.85 -12.55
CA ILE A 270 11.38 20.73 -13.32
C ILE A 270 10.74 22.11 -13.53
N ALA A 271 10.65 22.92 -12.47
CA ALA A 271 10.11 24.27 -12.56
C ALA A 271 10.92 25.15 -13.52
N ALA A 272 12.26 25.05 -13.53
CA ALA A 272 13.10 25.76 -14.50
C ALA A 272 12.88 25.27 -15.94
N ALA A 273 12.67 23.96 -16.13
CA ALA A 273 12.41 23.38 -17.45
C ALA A 273 11.11 23.89 -18.10
N THR A 274 10.17 24.42 -17.31
CA THR A 274 8.92 25.04 -17.82
C THR A 274 9.17 26.26 -18.69
N GLN A 275 10.30 26.97 -18.51
CA GLN A 275 10.66 28.11 -19.35
C GLN A 275 10.94 27.71 -20.81
N GLN A 276 11.23 26.43 -21.05
CA GLN A 276 11.46 25.86 -22.38
C GLN A 276 10.17 25.22 -22.97
N GLY A 277 9.08 25.18 -22.20
CA GLY A 277 7.76 24.72 -22.62
C GLY A 277 7.35 23.36 -22.07
N HIS A 278 6.18 22.89 -22.50
CA HIS A 278 5.52 21.69 -21.99
C HIS A 278 6.38 20.42 -22.14
N ALA A 279 6.99 20.22 -23.31
CA ALA A 279 7.72 18.98 -23.60
C ALA A 279 8.93 18.78 -22.67
N THR A 280 9.69 19.83 -22.40
CA THR A 280 10.84 19.79 -21.48
C THR A 280 10.40 19.58 -20.04
N THR A 281 9.26 20.15 -19.62
CA THR A 281 8.65 19.86 -18.31
C THR A 281 8.33 18.37 -18.15
N ILE A 282 7.74 17.73 -19.16
CA ILE A 282 7.43 16.29 -19.10
C ILE A 282 8.72 15.45 -19.10
N ILE A 283 9.70 15.79 -19.93
CA ILE A 283 10.96 15.04 -19.97
C ILE A 283 11.66 15.10 -18.61
N GLU A 284 11.76 16.29 -18.01
CA GLU A 284 12.47 16.47 -16.74
C GLU A 284 11.75 15.75 -15.59
N GLY A 285 10.43 15.84 -15.48
CA GLY A 285 9.71 15.14 -14.41
C GLY A 285 9.74 13.62 -14.54
N MET A 286 9.69 13.08 -15.78
CA MET A 286 9.92 11.65 -16.02
C MET A 286 11.32 11.21 -15.58
N ALA A 287 12.34 12.01 -15.92
CA ALA A 287 13.72 11.74 -15.53
C ALA A 287 13.91 11.78 -14.02
N VAL A 288 13.35 12.79 -13.34
CA VAL A 288 13.36 12.89 -11.86
C VAL A 288 12.67 11.68 -11.23
N GLY A 289 11.51 11.28 -11.74
CA GLY A 289 10.80 10.08 -11.27
C GLY A 289 11.67 8.82 -11.35
N MET A 290 12.26 8.54 -12.53
CA MET A 290 13.15 7.39 -12.72
C MET A 290 14.38 7.46 -11.81
N TYR A 291 14.99 8.64 -11.72
CA TYR A 291 16.17 8.86 -10.90
C TYR A 291 15.87 8.73 -9.40
N SER A 292 14.66 9.03 -8.95
CA SER A 292 14.28 8.95 -7.53
C SER A 292 14.24 7.52 -6.97
N THR A 293 14.22 6.50 -7.84
CA THR A 293 13.95 5.11 -7.44
C THR A 293 15.10 4.44 -6.68
N TRP A 294 16.34 4.89 -6.84
CA TRP A 294 17.48 4.20 -6.25
C TRP A 294 17.49 4.28 -4.71
N ILE A 295 17.06 5.40 -4.10
CA ILE A 295 17.05 5.55 -2.64
C ILE A 295 16.11 4.51 -2.03
N PRO A 296 14.82 4.42 -2.43
CA PRO A 296 13.93 3.42 -1.86
C PRO A 296 14.35 1.97 -2.15
N VAL A 297 14.82 1.67 -3.37
CA VAL A 297 15.25 0.31 -3.73
C VAL A 297 16.44 -0.16 -2.90
N VAL A 298 17.51 0.64 -2.82
CA VAL A 298 18.70 0.30 -2.01
C VAL A 298 18.32 0.16 -0.55
N THR A 299 17.45 1.05 -0.05
CA THR A 299 16.97 1.02 1.33
C THR A 299 16.22 -0.27 1.65
N ILE A 300 15.30 -0.71 0.78
CA ILE A 300 14.56 -1.96 0.96
C ILE A 300 15.49 -3.18 0.93
N VAL A 301 16.47 -3.21 0.01
CA VAL A 301 17.46 -4.30 -0.03
C VAL A 301 18.23 -4.39 1.29
N ILE A 302 18.74 -3.26 1.79
CA ILE A 302 19.45 -3.23 3.08
C ILE A 302 18.53 -3.64 4.22
N ALA A 303 17.28 -3.15 4.24
CA ALA A 303 16.30 -3.48 5.27
C ALA A 303 15.96 -4.97 5.32
N ILE A 304 15.77 -5.60 4.16
CA ILE A 304 15.53 -7.05 4.03
C ILE A 304 16.73 -7.81 4.58
N LEU A 305 17.95 -7.51 4.12
CA LEU A 305 19.16 -8.21 4.57
C LEU A 305 19.43 -8.02 6.06
N ALA A 306 19.22 -6.81 6.58
CA ALA A 306 19.40 -6.50 7.99
C ALA A 306 18.34 -7.21 8.85
N ALA A 307 17.05 -7.13 8.50
CA ALA A 307 15.97 -7.79 9.23
C ALA A 307 16.13 -9.32 9.23
N PHE A 308 16.48 -9.89 8.08
CA PHE A 308 16.77 -11.31 7.92
C PHE A 308 18.01 -11.73 8.74
N GLY A 309 19.08 -10.93 8.70
CA GLY A 309 20.31 -11.22 9.43
C GLY A 309 20.17 -11.09 10.95
N PHE A 310 19.60 -10.00 11.46
CA PHE A 310 19.44 -9.74 12.89
C PHE A 310 18.58 -10.80 13.58
N SER A 311 17.57 -11.32 12.89
CA SER A 311 16.71 -12.40 13.40
C SER A 311 17.36 -13.79 13.35
N GLY A 312 18.56 -13.93 12.76
CA GLY A 312 19.28 -15.21 12.66
C GLY A 312 19.00 -15.99 11.38
N GLY A 313 18.40 -15.34 10.36
CA GLY A 313 17.99 -15.96 9.10
C GLY A 313 19.10 -16.66 8.31
N PHE A 314 20.35 -16.20 8.43
CA PHE A 314 21.49 -16.85 7.77
C PHE A 314 21.85 -18.22 8.35
N VAL A 315 21.29 -18.56 9.52
CA VAL A 315 21.42 -19.88 10.15
C VAL A 315 20.10 -20.62 10.09
N GLU A 316 18.99 -19.95 10.41
CA GLU A 316 17.65 -20.51 10.41
C GLU A 316 16.71 -19.66 9.57
N PHE A 317 16.47 -20.08 8.33
CA PHE A 317 15.65 -19.36 7.36
C PHE A 317 14.27 -18.90 7.89
N PRO A 318 13.49 -19.73 8.63
CA PRO A 318 12.19 -19.32 9.17
C PRO A 318 12.26 -18.10 10.10
N LYS A 319 13.32 -18.00 10.93
CA LYS A 319 13.54 -16.84 11.80
C LYS A 319 13.81 -15.58 10.97
N GLY A 320 14.56 -15.74 9.87
CA GLY A 320 14.86 -14.69 8.91
C GLY A 320 13.62 -14.04 8.31
N VAL A 321 12.72 -14.85 7.74
CA VAL A 321 11.48 -14.35 7.12
C VAL A 321 10.52 -13.76 8.15
N TYR A 322 10.46 -14.33 9.36
CA TYR A 322 9.71 -13.76 10.48
C TYR A 322 10.26 -12.38 10.90
N GLY A 323 11.59 -12.21 10.87
CA GLY A 323 12.24 -10.91 11.01
C GLY A 323 11.82 -9.90 9.94
N ILE A 324 11.74 -10.32 8.67
CA ILE A 324 11.24 -9.45 7.58
C ILE A 324 9.79 -9.03 7.84
N GLY A 325 8.94 -9.95 8.31
CA GLY A 325 7.57 -9.63 8.74
C GLY A 325 7.55 -8.56 9.83
N PHE A 326 8.38 -8.69 10.86
CA PHE A 326 8.52 -7.66 11.89
C PHE A 326 9.10 -6.35 11.40
N ALA A 327 9.94 -6.34 10.37
CA ALA A 327 10.36 -5.09 9.74
C ALA A 327 9.17 -4.37 9.10
N ALA A 328 8.25 -5.10 8.45
CA ALA A 328 7.00 -4.54 7.91
C ALA A 328 6.07 -4.02 9.01
N VAL A 329 5.79 -4.85 10.03
CA VAL A 329 4.97 -4.46 11.19
C VAL A 329 5.59 -3.28 11.93
N GLY A 330 6.91 -3.27 12.07
CA GLY A 330 7.68 -2.19 12.67
C GLY A 330 7.49 -0.88 11.91
N MET A 331 7.64 -0.92 10.58
CA MET A 331 7.35 0.22 9.72
C MET A 331 5.92 0.71 9.95
N LEU A 332 4.90 -0.16 9.89
CA LEU A 332 3.50 0.24 10.02
C LEU A 332 3.00 0.43 11.47
N SER A 333 3.85 0.22 12.49
CA SER A 333 3.44 0.32 13.89
C SER A 333 3.00 1.74 14.29
N THR A 334 3.54 2.76 13.63
CA THR A 334 3.20 4.17 13.83
C THR A 334 2.18 4.68 12.81
N LEU A 335 1.50 3.78 12.08
CA LEU A 335 0.56 4.16 11.03
C LEU A 335 -0.55 5.09 11.52
N GLY A 336 -1.00 4.97 12.78
CA GLY A 336 -2.07 5.84 13.30
C GLY A 336 -1.74 7.32 13.20
N ILE A 337 -0.48 7.72 13.42
CA ILE A 337 -0.04 9.10 13.24
C ILE A 337 0.38 9.39 11.80
N THR A 338 1.05 8.46 11.11
CA THR A 338 1.46 8.66 9.72
C THR A 338 0.25 8.89 8.81
N LEU A 339 -0.80 8.09 8.97
CA LEU A 339 -2.07 8.26 8.24
C LEU A 339 -2.79 9.55 8.65
N ALA A 340 -2.66 10.00 9.91
CA ALA A 340 -3.18 11.29 10.32
C ALA A 340 -2.51 12.46 9.60
N THR A 341 -1.19 12.37 9.38
CA THR A 341 -0.44 13.37 8.61
C THR A 341 -0.70 13.30 7.11
N ASP A 342 -1.09 12.14 6.60
CA ASP A 342 -1.43 11.94 5.20
C ASP A 342 -2.84 12.48 4.89
N ALA A 343 -3.84 12.04 5.67
CA ALA A 343 -5.23 12.50 5.56
C ALA A 343 -5.42 14.00 5.85
N PHE A 344 -4.44 14.64 6.49
CA PHE A 344 -4.40 16.09 6.66
C PHE A 344 -4.42 16.84 5.31
N GLY A 345 -3.76 16.31 4.28
CA GLY A 345 -3.65 16.97 2.97
C GLY A 345 -5.00 17.20 2.29
N PRO A 346 -5.77 16.14 1.99
CA PRO A 346 -7.09 16.28 1.35
C PRO A 346 -8.08 17.16 2.13
N ILE A 347 -7.96 17.20 3.46
CA ILE A 347 -8.78 18.07 4.31
C ILE A 347 -8.40 19.55 4.12
N ALA A 348 -7.09 19.83 4.01
CA ALA A 348 -6.60 21.18 3.75
C ALA A 348 -6.96 21.64 2.34
N ASP A 349 -6.91 20.74 1.37
CA ASP A 349 -7.29 20.98 -0.03
C ASP A 349 -8.77 21.37 -0.16
N ASN A 350 -9.67 20.53 0.36
CA ASN A 350 -11.11 20.84 0.43
C ASN A 350 -11.40 22.14 1.20
N ALA A 351 -10.62 22.47 2.23
CA ALA A 351 -10.78 23.74 2.93
C ALA A 351 -10.41 24.93 2.04
N GLY A 352 -9.41 24.78 1.17
CA GLY A 352 -9.07 25.74 0.13
C GLY A 352 -10.18 25.89 -0.90
N GLY A 353 -10.67 24.78 -1.46
CA GLY A 353 -11.76 24.81 -2.44
C GLY A 353 -13.02 25.47 -1.90
N ASN A 354 -13.41 25.14 -0.66
CA ASN A 354 -14.53 25.80 0.02
C ASN A 354 -14.29 27.30 0.27
N ALA A 355 -13.04 27.71 0.54
CA ALA A 355 -12.73 29.12 0.74
C ALA A 355 -12.87 29.93 -0.55
N GLU A 356 -12.46 29.37 -1.68
CA GLU A 356 -12.60 30.01 -3.00
C GLU A 356 -14.07 30.05 -3.44
N MET A 357 -14.77 28.92 -3.39
CA MET A 357 -16.19 28.83 -3.78
C MET A 357 -17.12 29.72 -2.94
N ALA A 358 -16.75 30.01 -1.69
CA ALA A 358 -17.49 30.89 -0.79
C ALA A 358 -17.03 32.36 -0.85
N GLU A 359 -16.11 32.71 -1.76
CA GLU A 359 -15.56 34.06 -1.93
C GLU A 359 -15.02 34.66 -0.62
N LEU A 360 -14.35 33.83 0.19
CA LEU A 360 -13.76 34.28 1.45
C LEU A 360 -12.59 35.24 1.20
N PRO A 361 -12.19 36.06 2.20
CA PRO A 361 -11.05 36.95 2.05
C PRO A 361 -9.77 36.22 1.60
N PRO A 362 -8.90 36.83 0.76
CA PRO A 362 -7.71 36.18 0.19
C PRO A 362 -6.76 35.57 1.23
N GLU A 363 -6.67 36.18 2.41
CA GLU A 363 -5.87 35.65 3.53
C GLU A 363 -6.29 34.25 4.00
N VAL A 364 -7.53 33.81 3.70
CA VAL A 364 -8.00 32.46 3.99
C VAL A 364 -7.44 31.49 2.97
N ARG A 365 -7.53 31.81 1.67
CA ARG A 365 -6.97 30.98 0.59
C ARG A 365 -5.45 30.87 0.70
N GLU A 366 -4.74 31.97 0.99
CA GLU A 366 -3.29 31.94 1.20
C GLU A 366 -2.87 30.99 2.34
N ARG A 367 -3.69 30.90 3.40
CA ARG A 367 -3.42 29.98 4.52
C ARG A 367 -3.76 28.54 4.18
N THR A 368 -4.84 28.28 3.45
CA THR A 368 -5.20 26.93 3.01
C THR A 368 -4.21 26.43 1.98
N ASP A 369 -3.77 27.25 1.03
CA ASP A 369 -2.72 26.92 0.05
C ASP A 369 -1.42 26.51 0.75
N ALA A 370 -1.06 27.20 1.84
CA ALA A 370 0.11 26.85 2.65
C ALA A 370 -0.01 25.48 3.33
N LEU A 371 -1.23 25.09 3.73
CA LEU A 371 -1.53 23.79 4.33
C LEU A 371 -1.66 22.69 3.27
N ASP A 372 -2.28 22.97 2.14
CA ASP A 372 -2.41 22.09 0.98
C ASP A 372 -1.02 21.67 0.46
N MET A 373 -0.13 22.62 0.20
CA MET A 373 1.24 22.29 -0.22
C MET A 373 2.02 21.42 0.78
N LEU A 374 1.77 21.63 2.09
CA LEU A 374 2.33 20.75 3.11
C LEU A 374 1.74 19.35 2.97
N GLY A 375 0.42 19.27 2.76
CA GLY A 375 -0.35 18.08 2.42
C GLY A 375 0.21 17.29 1.25
N ASN A 376 0.57 17.95 0.14
CA ASN A 376 1.09 17.27 -1.06
C ASN A 376 2.44 16.61 -0.80
N THR A 377 3.29 17.26 -0.01
CA THR A 377 4.57 16.67 0.42
C THR A 377 4.33 15.50 1.37
N THR A 378 3.45 15.66 2.37
CA THR A 378 3.16 14.59 3.33
C THR A 378 2.49 13.40 2.67
N ALA A 379 1.62 13.64 1.68
CA ALA A 379 0.98 12.61 0.89
C ALA A 379 1.97 11.83 0.04
N ALA A 380 2.91 12.51 -0.62
CA ALA A 380 3.98 11.83 -1.34
C ALA A 380 4.82 10.94 -0.39
N THR A 381 5.17 11.44 0.80
CA THR A 381 5.92 10.65 1.79
C THR A 381 5.11 9.50 2.38
N GLY A 382 3.81 9.68 2.62
CA GLY A 382 2.88 8.65 3.09
C GLY A 382 2.70 7.54 2.07
N LYS A 383 2.52 7.89 0.80
CA LYS A 383 2.54 6.94 -0.33
C LYS A 383 3.87 6.21 -0.44
N GLY A 384 5.00 6.91 -0.30
CA GLY A 384 6.33 6.29 -0.28
C GLY A 384 6.46 5.25 0.84
N PHE A 385 5.93 5.55 2.02
CA PHE A 385 5.88 4.63 3.16
C PHE A 385 4.99 3.41 2.90
N ALA A 386 3.80 3.61 2.33
CA ALA A 386 2.91 2.52 1.91
C ALA A 386 3.60 1.60 0.90
N ILE A 387 4.25 2.16 -0.12
CA ILE A 387 5.01 1.41 -1.13
C ILE A 387 6.19 0.64 -0.50
N GLY A 388 6.93 1.27 0.42
CA GLY A 388 8.03 0.64 1.17
C GLY A 388 7.57 -0.56 2.01
N SER A 389 6.51 -0.38 2.79
CA SER A 389 5.95 -1.44 3.64
C SER A 389 5.36 -2.59 2.83
N ALA A 390 4.76 -2.29 1.67
CA ALA A 390 4.22 -3.30 0.76
C ALA A 390 5.33 -4.27 0.28
N ALA A 391 6.54 -3.77 0.02
CA ALA A 391 7.64 -4.62 -0.41
C ALA A 391 8.09 -5.63 0.67
N LEU A 392 8.22 -5.17 1.93
CA LEU A 392 8.54 -6.05 3.06
C LEU A 392 7.40 -7.03 3.36
N THR A 393 6.15 -6.56 3.29
CA THR A 393 4.96 -7.38 3.53
C THR A 393 4.80 -8.45 2.46
N ALA A 394 5.00 -8.12 1.19
CA ALA A 394 4.91 -9.07 0.08
C ALA A 394 5.93 -10.21 0.22
N MET A 395 7.15 -9.93 0.71
CA MET A 395 8.13 -10.97 1.02
C MET A 395 7.65 -11.92 2.13
N ALA A 396 7.08 -11.37 3.21
CA ALA A 396 6.51 -12.18 4.29
C ALA A 396 5.32 -13.04 3.79
N LEU A 397 4.47 -12.46 2.94
CA LEU A 397 3.33 -13.16 2.35
C LEU A 397 3.74 -14.25 1.35
N MET A 398 4.83 -14.07 0.60
CA MET A 398 5.38 -15.14 -0.25
C MET A 398 5.88 -16.33 0.59
N ALA A 399 6.47 -16.08 1.76
CA ALA A 399 6.81 -17.15 2.69
C ALA A 399 5.55 -17.81 3.27
N ALA A 400 4.52 -17.05 3.61
CA ALA A 400 3.22 -17.60 4.02
C ALA A 400 2.59 -18.47 2.92
N TYR A 401 2.73 -18.09 1.65
CA TYR A 401 2.26 -18.91 0.52
C TYR A 401 2.97 -20.27 0.46
N MET A 402 4.27 -20.35 0.76
CA MET A 402 4.98 -21.64 0.82
C MET A 402 4.48 -22.52 1.97
N GLU A 403 4.13 -21.94 3.10
CA GLU A 403 3.52 -22.70 4.21
C GLU A 403 2.11 -23.19 3.85
N GLU A 404 1.31 -22.42 3.11
CA GLU A 404 0.04 -22.92 2.59
C GLU A 404 0.22 -24.07 1.61
N VAL A 405 1.21 -23.99 0.71
CA VAL A 405 1.56 -25.09 -0.19
C VAL A 405 1.91 -26.35 0.59
N ARG A 406 2.70 -26.22 1.67
CA ARG A 406 3.02 -27.33 2.59
C ARG A 406 1.78 -27.96 3.22
N LEU A 407 0.86 -27.14 3.75
CA LEU A 407 -0.39 -27.64 4.35
C LEU A 407 -1.22 -28.44 3.35
N TRP A 408 -1.35 -27.94 2.13
CA TRP A 408 -2.12 -28.61 1.09
C TRP A 408 -1.46 -29.88 0.58
N LEU A 409 -0.13 -29.93 0.48
CA LEU A 409 0.60 -31.17 0.22
C LEU A 409 0.32 -32.22 1.30
N GLY A 410 0.25 -31.84 2.58
CA GLY A 410 -0.12 -32.74 3.67
C GLY A 410 -1.52 -33.30 3.52
N ARG A 411 -2.50 -32.43 3.29
CA ARG A 411 -3.91 -32.84 3.09
C ARG A 411 -4.11 -33.77 1.90
N LEU A 412 -3.30 -33.62 0.85
CA LEU A 412 -3.32 -34.50 -0.31
C LEU A 412 -2.62 -35.83 0.00
N ALA A 413 -1.46 -35.80 0.67
CA ALA A 413 -0.74 -37.00 1.10
C ALA A 413 -1.57 -37.90 2.02
N ASP A 414 -2.32 -37.31 2.96
CA ASP A 414 -3.23 -38.04 3.86
C ASP A 414 -4.40 -38.71 3.12
N LYS A 415 -4.79 -38.17 1.96
CA LYS A 415 -5.84 -38.74 1.09
C LYS A 415 -5.30 -39.72 0.06
N ALA A 416 -4.01 -39.64 -0.25
CA ALA A 416 -3.37 -40.52 -1.22
C ALA A 416 -3.31 -41.95 -0.67
N ALA A 417 -3.59 -42.94 -1.52
CA ALA A 417 -3.55 -44.35 -1.14
C ALA A 417 -2.15 -44.80 -0.68
N ASP A 418 -1.12 -44.15 -1.21
CA ASP A 418 0.28 -44.45 -0.93
C ASP A 418 0.85 -43.63 0.25
N GLY A 419 0.09 -42.68 0.80
CA GLY A 419 0.47 -41.86 1.96
C GLY A 419 1.52 -40.77 1.70
N PHE A 420 1.75 -40.42 0.43
CA PHE A 420 2.66 -39.35 0.04
C PHE A 420 2.18 -38.64 -1.23
N GLU A 421 2.64 -37.40 -1.41
CA GLU A 421 2.50 -36.63 -2.64
C GLU A 421 3.85 -36.40 -3.30
N ARG A 422 3.90 -36.55 -4.62
CA ARG A 422 5.14 -36.35 -5.39
C ARG A 422 5.15 -34.97 -6.03
N VAL A 423 6.22 -34.23 -5.79
CA VAL A 423 6.53 -32.96 -6.47
C VAL A 423 7.95 -33.05 -7.02
N GLY A 424 8.09 -33.04 -8.35
CA GLY A 424 9.37 -33.27 -9.01
C GLY A 424 10.00 -34.60 -8.59
N ASP A 425 11.19 -34.53 -8.00
CA ASP A 425 11.93 -35.69 -7.47
C ASP A 425 11.77 -35.85 -5.94
N THR A 426 10.86 -35.10 -5.31
CA THR A 426 10.61 -35.15 -3.88
C THR A 426 9.27 -35.83 -3.57
N LEU A 427 9.28 -36.76 -2.60
CA LEU A 427 8.09 -37.41 -2.04
C LEU A 427 7.79 -36.81 -0.67
N PHE A 428 6.73 -36.02 -0.58
CA PHE A 428 6.27 -35.41 0.66
C PHE A 428 5.29 -36.34 1.38
N TYR A 429 5.56 -36.66 2.64
CA TYR A 429 4.74 -37.56 3.44
C TYR A 429 4.46 -36.99 4.83
N THR A 430 3.39 -37.45 5.47
CA THR A 430 2.99 -37.04 6.82
C THR A 430 3.51 -38.01 7.88
N ASP A 431 3.12 -39.28 7.78
CA ASP A 431 3.43 -40.30 8.80
C ASP A 431 4.51 -41.29 8.39
N HIS A 432 4.29 -42.02 7.29
CA HIS A 432 5.11 -43.17 6.91
C HIS A 432 6.00 -42.82 5.72
N ALA A 433 7.33 -42.90 5.92
CA ALA A 433 8.28 -42.62 4.86
C ALA A 433 8.12 -43.63 3.71
N PRO A 434 7.90 -43.17 2.46
CA PRO A 434 7.82 -44.06 1.32
C PRO A 434 9.19 -44.65 0.98
N ALA A 435 9.18 -45.84 0.36
CA ALA A 435 10.40 -46.42 -0.20
C ALA A 435 10.86 -45.59 -1.40
N ALA A 436 11.80 -44.68 -1.17
CA ALA A 436 12.36 -43.83 -2.22
C ALA A 436 13.23 -44.68 -3.18
N ALA A 437 12.85 -44.71 -4.46
CA ALA A 437 13.69 -45.26 -5.52
C ALA A 437 14.93 -44.37 -5.77
N ASP A 438 15.95 -44.91 -6.46
CA ASP A 438 17.17 -44.15 -6.79
C ASP A 438 16.84 -42.83 -7.50
N GLY A 439 17.26 -41.71 -6.89
CA GLY A 439 17.03 -40.35 -7.41
C GLY A 439 15.84 -39.61 -6.80
N LEU A 440 14.98 -40.27 -6.00
CA LEU A 440 13.89 -39.62 -5.28
C LEU A 440 14.29 -39.31 -3.83
N THR A 441 13.85 -38.16 -3.31
CA THR A 441 14.09 -37.76 -1.91
C THR A 441 12.77 -37.79 -1.13
N ALA A 442 12.71 -38.51 -0.01
CA ALA A 442 11.54 -38.52 0.85
C ALA A 442 11.68 -37.45 1.96
N VAL A 443 10.74 -36.52 2.05
CA VAL A 443 10.74 -35.42 3.02
C VAL A 443 9.47 -35.47 3.86
N GLN A 444 9.61 -35.51 5.18
CA GLN A 444 8.47 -35.43 6.09
C GLN A 444 7.97 -33.99 6.16
N LEU A 445 6.69 -33.78 5.90
CA LEU A 445 6.08 -32.45 5.84
C LEU A 445 6.17 -31.70 7.17
N SER A 446 6.10 -32.37 8.32
CA SER A 446 6.24 -31.73 9.64
C SER A 446 7.63 -31.13 9.89
N SER A 447 8.67 -31.63 9.21
CA SER A 447 10.04 -31.10 9.27
C SER A 447 10.50 -30.38 8.01
N ALA A 448 9.65 -30.34 6.97
CA ALA A 448 9.99 -29.72 5.69
C ALA A 448 10.31 -28.24 5.87
N THR A 449 11.38 -27.81 5.22
CA THR A 449 11.85 -26.43 5.20
C THR A 449 11.54 -25.79 3.84
N ILE A 450 11.61 -24.46 3.76
CA ILE A 450 11.49 -23.73 2.50
C ILE A 450 12.53 -24.20 1.46
N HIS A 451 13.70 -24.68 1.89
CA HIS A 451 14.70 -25.23 0.97
C HIS A 451 14.25 -26.52 0.29
N ASP A 452 13.46 -27.36 0.97
CA ASP A 452 12.92 -28.58 0.39
C ASP A 452 11.89 -28.25 -0.71
N PHE A 453 11.07 -27.22 -0.50
CA PHE A 453 10.14 -26.73 -1.51
C PHE A 453 10.85 -26.04 -2.68
N VAL A 454 11.90 -25.26 -2.40
CA VAL A 454 12.75 -24.66 -3.45
C VAL A 454 13.34 -25.73 -4.36
N GLY A 455 13.81 -26.84 -3.80
CA GLY A 455 14.31 -27.98 -4.58
C GLY A 455 13.19 -28.71 -5.32
N ALA A 456 12.09 -29.03 -4.65
CA ALA A 456 10.99 -29.81 -5.22
C ALA A 456 10.31 -29.12 -6.41
N TYR A 457 10.10 -27.80 -6.32
CA TYR A 457 9.48 -27.00 -7.38
C TYR A 457 10.50 -26.36 -8.35
N ASP A 458 11.78 -26.69 -8.22
CA ASP A 458 12.89 -26.08 -8.98
C ASP A 458 12.74 -24.56 -9.06
N LEU A 459 12.78 -23.88 -7.90
CA LEU A 459 12.69 -22.41 -7.82
C LEU A 459 14.02 -21.73 -8.20
N SER A 460 14.66 -22.24 -9.27
CA SER A 460 15.85 -21.69 -9.89
C SER A 460 15.49 -20.69 -10.98
N ILE A 461 16.27 -19.61 -11.12
CA ILE A 461 16.09 -18.65 -12.24
C ILE A 461 16.30 -19.29 -13.62
N PHE A 462 16.89 -20.49 -13.68
CA PHE A 462 17.04 -21.28 -14.90
C PHE A 462 15.82 -22.16 -15.21
N ASN A 463 14.87 -22.30 -14.28
CA ASN A 463 13.58 -22.91 -14.56
C ASN A 463 12.76 -21.98 -15.48
N PRO A 464 12.41 -22.40 -16.71
CA PRO A 464 11.68 -21.56 -17.65
C PRO A 464 10.27 -21.19 -17.15
N ILE A 465 9.66 -22.01 -16.28
CA ILE A 465 8.35 -21.74 -15.68
C ILE A 465 8.46 -20.57 -14.70
N LEU A 466 9.45 -20.62 -13.80
CA LEU A 466 9.72 -19.53 -12.87
C LEU A 466 10.09 -18.24 -13.62
N LEU A 467 11.02 -18.33 -14.58
CA LEU A 467 11.45 -17.18 -15.37
C LEU A 467 10.31 -16.57 -16.18
N GLY A 468 9.45 -17.41 -16.77
CA GLY A 468 8.23 -16.99 -17.45
C GLY A 468 7.28 -16.25 -16.49
N GLY A 469 7.07 -16.78 -15.29
CA GLY A 469 6.34 -16.12 -14.22
C GLY A 469 6.90 -14.73 -13.89
N ILE A 470 8.23 -14.59 -13.77
CA ILE A 470 8.89 -13.30 -13.50
C ILE A 470 8.56 -12.27 -14.58
N PHE A 471 8.65 -12.63 -15.87
CA PHE A 471 8.29 -11.73 -16.96
C PHE A 471 6.80 -11.37 -16.94
N LEU A 472 5.92 -12.32 -16.63
CA LEU A 472 4.49 -12.06 -16.50
C LEU A 472 4.20 -11.10 -15.34
N GLY A 473 4.86 -11.27 -14.20
CA GLY A 473 4.75 -10.37 -13.05
C GLY A 473 5.22 -8.96 -13.37
N ALA A 474 6.36 -8.83 -14.04
CA ALA A 474 6.86 -7.54 -14.51
C ALA A 474 5.88 -6.87 -15.48
N MET A 475 5.36 -7.62 -16.46
CA MET A 475 4.37 -7.15 -17.41
C MET A 475 3.09 -6.67 -16.71
N MET A 476 2.62 -7.40 -15.69
CA MET A 476 1.40 -7.05 -14.95
C MET A 476 1.45 -5.64 -14.35
N ALA A 477 2.60 -5.22 -13.80
CA ALA A 477 2.76 -3.87 -13.27
C ALA A 477 2.54 -2.80 -14.36
N PHE A 478 3.13 -2.97 -15.55
CA PHE A 478 2.98 -2.03 -16.66
C PHE A 478 1.57 -2.06 -17.27
N VAL A 479 1.01 -3.25 -17.48
CA VAL A 479 -0.34 -3.41 -18.05
C VAL A 479 -1.38 -2.79 -17.13
N PHE A 480 -1.27 -3.01 -15.82
CA PHE A 480 -2.14 -2.40 -14.83
C PHE A 480 -2.08 -0.87 -14.89
N CYS A 481 -0.88 -0.28 -14.84
CA CYS A 481 -0.69 1.17 -14.96
C CYS A 481 -1.24 1.73 -16.28
N ALA A 482 -1.02 1.05 -17.40
CA ALA A 482 -1.52 1.49 -18.69
C ALA A 482 -3.06 1.49 -18.72
N MET A 483 -3.72 0.52 -18.09
CA MET A 483 -5.18 0.48 -18.02
C MET A 483 -5.74 1.61 -17.15
N THR A 484 -5.18 1.83 -15.96
CA THR A 484 -5.62 2.90 -15.05
C THR A 484 -5.39 4.28 -15.63
N MET A 485 -4.24 4.54 -16.26
CA MET A 485 -3.97 5.83 -16.93
C MET A 485 -4.92 6.06 -18.11
N LYS A 486 -5.18 5.03 -18.93
CA LYS A 486 -6.14 5.15 -20.04
C LYS A 486 -7.57 5.36 -19.54
N ALA A 487 -7.93 4.78 -18.41
CA ALA A 487 -9.23 4.99 -17.77
C ALA A 487 -9.41 6.45 -17.33
N VAL A 488 -8.43 7.00 -16.61
CA VAL A 488 -8.41 8.42 -16.22
C VAL A 488 -8.49 9.30 -17.47
N GLY A 489 -7.67 9.05 -18.49
CA GLY A 489 -7.66 9.86 -19.71
C GLY A 489 -9.00 9.88 -20.46
N ARG A 490 -9.73 8.75 -20.51
CA ARG A 490 -11.09 8.71 -21.09
C ARG A 490 -12.09 9.52 -20.27
N ALA A 491 -12.06 9.37 -18.95
CA ALA A 491 -12.99 10.06 -18.05
C ALA A 491 -12.71 11.57 -17.99
N ALA A 492 -11.43 11.96 -17.92
CA ALA A 492 -10.99 13.35 -17.99
C ALA A 492 -11.36 13.99 -19.34
N GLY A 493 -11.19 13.28 -20.46
CA GLY A 493 -11.61 13.78 -21.78
C GLY A 493 -13.11 14.10 -21.83
N ALA A 494 -13.95 13.22 -21.28
CA ALA A 494 -15.39 13.48 -21.17
C ALA A 494 -15.71 14.66 -20.23
N MET A 495 -14.94 14.82 -19.14
CA MET A 495 -15.07 15.95 -18.23
C MET A 495 -14.73 17.27 -18.93
N VAL A 496 -13.59 17.33 -19.63
CA VAL A 496 -13.14 18.49 -20.40
C VAL A 496 -14.20 18.93 -21.41
N ASP A 497 -14.75 17.99 -22.17
CA ASP A 497 -15.78 18.29 -23.18
C ASP A 497 -17.06 18.84 -22.54
N GLU A 498 -17.45 18.35 -21.36
CA GLU A 498 -18.61 18.85 -20.62
C GLU A 498 -18.38 20.24 -20.04
N VAL A 499 -17.22 20.51 -19.43
CA VAL A 499 -16.89 21.86 -18.91
C VAL A 499 -16.89 22.87 -20.06
N ARG A 500 -16.26 22.54 -21.19
CA ARG A 500 -16.27 23.38 -22.42
C ARG A 500 -17.68 23.60 -22.94
N ARG A 501 -18.53 22.56 -22.95
CA ARG A 501 -19.92 22.66 -23.37
C ARG A 501 -20.66 23.68 -22.50
N GLN A 502 -20.57 23.57 -21.18
CA GLN A 502 -21.26 24.48 -20.26
C GLN A 502 -20.79 25.92 -20.39
N PHE A 503 -19.48 26.17 -20.47
CA PHE A 503 -18.94 27.51 -20.69
C PHE A 503 -19.39 28.14 -22.00
N ARG A 504 -19.60 27.34 -23.05
CA ARG A 504 -20.07 27.83 -24.36
C ARG A 504 -21.59 28.02 -24.41
N GLU A 505 -22.35 27.11 -23.83
CA GLU A 505 -23.80 26.97 -24.07
C GLU A 505 -24.67 27.60 -22.99
N ILE A 506 -24.17 27.82 -21.77
CA ILE A 506 -24.94 28.39 -20.66
C ILE A 506 -24.56 29.87 -20.48
N PRO A 507 -25.41 30.82 -20.93
CA PRO A 507 -25.10 32.24 -20.83
C PRO A 507 -25.07 32.69 -19.36
N GLY A 508 -24.08 33.50 -18.99
CA GLY A 508 -23.97 34.05 -17.64
C GLY A 508 -23.02 33.30 -16.70
N ILE A 509 -22.49 32.12 -17.07
CA ILE A 509 -21.56 31.37 -16.20
C ILE A 509 -20.26 32.17 -16.01
N MET A 510 -19.64 32.60 -17.11
CA MET A 510 -18.36 33.30 -17.04
C MET A 510 -18.47 34.67 -16.34
N GLU A 511 -19.66 35.29 -16.40
CA GLU A 511 -20.00 36.52 -15.70
C GLU A 511 -20.42 36.31 -14.24
N GLY A 512 -20.47 35.07 -13.74
CA GLY A 512 -20.90 34.74 -12.37
C GLY A 512 -22.40 34.96 -12.10
N LYS A 513 -23.22 34.99 -13.15
CA LYS A 513 -24.67 35.25 -13.08
C LYS A 513 -25.52 33.99 -13.23
N ALA A 514 -24.95 32.91 -13.74
CA ALA A 514 -25.61 31.62 -13.88
C ALA A 514 -24.89 30.55 -13.05
N ILE A 515 -25.65 29.60 -12.51
CA ILE A 515 -25.12 28.49 -11.72
C ILE A 515 -24.75 27.34 -12.68
N PRO A 516 -23.52 26.80 -12.62
CA PRO A 516 -23.11 25.65 -13.44
C PRO A 516 -23.86 24.36 -13.08
N GLU A 517 -23.92 23.41 -14.01
CA GLU A 517 -24.55 22.11 -13.81
C GLU A 517 -23.57 21.11 -13.16
N TYR A 518 -23.21 21.31 -11.89
CA TYR A 518 -22.23 20.47 -11.18
C TYR A 518 -22.55 18.97 -11.19
N ALA A 519 -23.85 18.62 -11.11
CA ALA A 519 -24.30 17.23 -11.07
C ALA A 519 -23.89 16.44 -12.32
N LYS A 520 -23.71 17.11 -13.48
CA LYS A 520 -23.26 16.47 -14.72
C LYS A 520 -21.81 16.01 -14.64
N CYS A 521 -20.92 16.86 -14.11
CA CYS A 521 -19.53 16.51 -13.87
C CYS A 521 -19.41 15.36 -12.87
N VAL A 522 -20.15 15.42 -11.76
CA VAL A 522 -20.20 14.31 -10.78
C VAL A 522 -20.69 13.00 -11.42
N GLU A 523 -21.73 13.06 -12.26
CA GLU A 523 -22.26 11.89 -12.97
C GLU A 523 -21.22 11.27 -13.93
N ILE A 524 -20.46 12.10 -14.64
CA ILE A 524 -19.38 11.66 -15.55
C ILE A 524 -18.29 10.91 -14.77
N SER A 525 -17.73 11.51 -13.71
CA SER A 525 -16.71 10.86 -12.88
C SER A 525 -17.23 9.60 -12.22
N THR A 526 -18.48 9.59 -11.73
CA THR A 526 -19.11 8.41 -11.10
C THR A 526 -19.20 7.24 -12.08
N LYS A 527 -19.79 7.47 -13.26
CA LYS A 527 -19.97 6.41 -14.27
C LYS A 527 -18.64 5.95 -14.85
N GLY A 528 -17.70 6.87 -15.06
CA GLY A 528 -16.34 6.58 -15.49
C GLY A 528 -15.64 5.65 -14.50
N ALA A 529 -15.56 6.05 -13.23
CA ALA A 529 -14.93 5.28 -12.17
C ALA A 529 -15.53 3.87 -12.04
N GLN A 530 -16.86 3.75 -11.93
CA GLN A 530 -17.53 2.47 -11.71
C GLN A 530 -17.29 1.47 -12.85
N LYS A 531 -17.28 1.93 -14.09
CA LYS A 531 -17.07 1.08 -15.26
C LYS A 531 -15.60 0.70 -15.41
N GLU A 532 -14.71 1.67 -15.25
CA GLU A 532 -13.30 1.52 -15.61
C GLU A 532 -12.47 0.84 -14.52
N MET A 533 -12.93 0.83 -13.26
CA MET A 533 -12.24 0.11 -12.18
C MET A 533 -12.35 -1.42 -12.29
N LEU A 534 -13.37 -1.95 -12.98
CA LEU A 534 -13.66 -3.39 -13.00
C LEU A 534 -12.54 -4.21 -13.62
N LEU A 535 -12.11 -3.85 -14.84
CA LEU A 535 -11.13 -4.62 -15.58
C LEU A 535 -9.76 -4.72 -14.88
N PRO A 536 -9.10 -3.62 -14.46
CA PRO A 536 -7.81 -3.71 -13.78
C PRO A 536 -7.90 -4.48 -12.45
N SER A 537 -8.98 -4.31 -11.69
CA SER A 537 -9.13 -4.99 -10.40
C SER A 537 -9.44 -6.49 -10.55
N ILE A 538 -10.26 -6.89 -11.53
CA ILE A 538 -10.51 -8.31 -11.83
C ILE A 538 -9.23 -8.98 -12.33
N LEU A 539 -8.42 -8.28 -13.15
CA LEU A 539 -7.16 -8.81 -13.65
C LEU A 539 -6.21 -9.19 -12.49
N ALA A 540 -6.12 -8.34 -11.46
CA ALA A 540 -5.30 -8.58 -10.27
C ALA A 540 -5.67 -9.86 -9.51
N ILE A 541 -6.94 -10.29 -9.58
CA ILE A 541 -7.44 -11.49 -8.91
C ILE A 541 -7.35 -12.70 -9.84
N ALA A 542 -7.75 -12.54 -11.10
CA ALA A 542 -7.84 -13.64 -12.06
C ALA A 542 -6.45 -14.16 -12.49
N VAL A 543 -5.45 -13.28 -12.62
CA VAL A 543 -4.13 -13.67 -13.13
C VAL A 543 -3.40 -14.62 -12.19
N PRO A 544 -3.26 -14.37 -10.87
CA PRO A 544 -2.63 -15.34 -9.97
C PRO A 544 -3.28 -16.73 -10.02
N ILE A 545 -4.61 -16.79 -10.12
CA ILE A 545 -5.37 -18.04 -10.24
C ILE A 545 -5.04 -18.75 -11.57
N ALA A 546 -5.09 -18.01 -12.68
CA ALA A 546 -4.78 -18.56 -13.99
C ALA A 546 -3.34 -19.06 -14.06
N ILE A 547 -2.38 -18.33 -13.49
CA ILE A 547 -0.99 -18.74 -13.42
C ILE A 547 -0.81 -19.96 -12.51
N GLY A 548 -1.48 -20.02 -11.36
CA GLY A 548 -1.47 -21.22 -10.50
C GLY A 548 -1.95 -22.46 -11.23
N LEU A 549 -3.05 -22.37 -11.98
CA LEU A 549 -3.58 -23.49 -12.76
C LEU A 549 -2.66 -23.86 -13.95
N LEU A 550 -2.12 -22.86 -14.66
CA LEU A 550 -1.39 -23.09 -15.91
C LEU A 550 0.09 -23.38 -15.73
N LEU A 551 0.73 -22.85 -14.68
CA LEU A 551 2.19 -22.86 -14.46
C LEU A 551 2.58 -23.33 -13.05
N GLY A 552 1.61 -23.75 -12.23
CA GLY A 552 1.85 -24.33 -10.91
C GLY A 552 2.49 -23.35 -9.91
N VAL A 553 3.04 -23.91 -8.83
CA VAL A 553 3.63 -23.15 -7.73
C VAL A 553 4.83 -22.32 -8.19
N ALA A 554 5.69 -22.88 -9.05
CA ALA A 554 6.85 -22.18 -9.59
C ALA A 554 6.44 -20.94 -10.42
N GLY A 555 5.42 -21.07 -11.26
CA GLY A 555 4.91 -19.95 -12.05
C GLY A 555 4.33 -18.83 -11.18
N VAL A 556 3.60 -19.20 -10.12
CA VAL A 556 3.07 -18.24 -9.15
C VAL A 556 4.19 -17.51 -8.42
N ILE A 557 5.19 -18.21 -7.89
CA ILE A 557 6.35 -17.55 -7.26
C ILE A 557 7.03 -16.58 -8.24
N GLY A 558 7.20 -16.99 -9.49
CA GLY A 558 7.73 -16.11 -10.53
C GLY A 558 6.89 -14.85 -10.71
N LEU A 559 5.57 -15.00 -10.86
CA LEU A 559 4.62 -13.88 -10.98
C LEU A 559 4.76 -12.90 -9.80
N LEU A 560 4.82 -13.41 -8.58
CA LEU A 560 4.91 -12.60 -7.37
C LEU A 560 6.26 -11.87 -7.26
N VAL A 561 7.37 -12.53 -7.58
CA VAL A 561 8.72 -11.92 -7.58
C VAL A 561 8.83 -10.83 -8.65
N GLY A 562 8.36 -11.11 -9.88
CA GLY A 562 8.37 -10.14 -10.98
C GLY A 562 7.49 -8.93 -10.68
N GLY A 563 6.29 -9.17 -10.14
CA GLY A 563 5.34 -8.14 -9.74
C GLY A 563 5.87 -7.28 -8.60
N LEU A 564 6.47 -7.88 -7.58
CA LEU A 564 7.09 -7.18 -6.46
C LEU A 564 8.23 -6.27 -6.93
N THR A 565 9.22 -6.83 -7.63
CA THR A 565 10.45 -6.10 -7.99
C THR A 565 10.16 -4.96 -8.98
N THR A 566 9.39 -5.24 -10.04
CA THR A 566 9.04 -4.23 -11.05
C THR A 566 7.99 -3.26 -10.53
N GLY A 567 6.94 -3.77 -9.89
CA GLY A 567 5.83 -2.97 -9.38
C GLY A 567 6.28 -2.00 -8.29
N PHE A 568 7.16 -2.41 -7.38
CA PHE A 568 7.72 -1.52 -6.36
C PHE A 568 8.49 -0.34 -6.99
N THR A 569 9.43 -0.62 -7.90
CA THR A 569 10.21 0.42 -8.56
C THR A 569 9.34 1.35 -9.39
N LEU A 570 8.35 0.81 -10.10
CA LEU A 570 7.41 1.60 -10.89
C LEU A 570 6.49 2.46 -10.01
N ALA A 571 6.01 1.94 -8.87
CA ALA A 571 5.19 2.70 -7.93
C ALA A 571 5.95 3.92 -7.37
N VAL A 572 7.20 3.74 -6.97
CA VAL A 572 8.07 4.83 -6.51
C VAL A 572 8.27 5.87 -7.62
N MET A 573 8.57 5.42 -8.84
CA MET A 573 8.78 6.31 -9.99
C MET A 573 7.55 7.19 -10.25
N LEU A 574 6.36 6.57 -10.31
CA LEU A 574 5.10 7.26 -10.61
C LEU A 574 4.71 8.24 -9.49
N ASN A 575 4.82 7.80 -8.23
CA ASN A 575 4.54 8.65 -7.07
C ASN A 575 5.41 9.91 -7.07
N ASN A 576 6.71 9.74 -7.26
CA ASN A 576 7.66 10.84 -7.15
C ASN A 576 7.64 11.75 -8.37
N ALA A 577 7.45 11.22 -9.58
CA ALA A 577 7.28 12.05 -10.78
C ALA A 577 6.06 12.97 -10.64
N GLY A 578 4.90 12.39 -10.27
CA GLY A 578 3.67 13.16 -10.09
C GLY A 578 3.79 14.20 -8.98
N GLY A 579 4.30 13.83 -7.81
CA GLY A 579 4.50 14.79 -6.71
C GLY A 579 5.49 15.91 -7.03
N ALA A 580 6.53 15.62 -7.83
CA ALA A 580 7.50 16.62 -8.25
C ALA A 580 6.92 17.59 -9.31
N TRP A 581 6.06 17.13 -10.22
CA TRP A 581 5.36 18.04 -11.15
C TRP A 581 4.40 18.98 -10.43
N ASP A 582 3.59 18.46 -9.50
CA ASP A 582 2.65 19.28 -8.73
C ASP A 582 3.38 20.36 -7.93
N ASN A 583 4.41 19.98 -7.18
CA ASN A 583 5.19 20.95 -6.42
C ASN A 583 5.98 21.92 -7.30
N ALA A 584 6.36 21.53 -8.53
CA ALA A 584 6.94 22.46 -9.50
C ALA A 584 5.92 23.50 -9.99
N LYS A 585 4.65 23.10 -10.18
CA LYS A 585 3.53 24.03 -10.43
C LYS A 585 3.35 24.99 -9.26
N LYS A 586 3.19 24.49 -8.03
CA LYS A 586 3.04 25.33 -6.83
C LYS A 586 4.24 26.27 -6.62
N TYR A 587 5.47 25.84 -6.94
CA TYR A 587 6.65 26.71 -6.91
C TYR A 587 6.53 27.93 -7.83
N ILE A 588 5.98 27.75 -9.03
CA ILE A 588 5.74 28.83 -9.99
C ILE A 588 4.58 29.71 -9.50
N GLU A 589 3.52 29.14 -8.94
CA GLU A 589 2.39 29.88 -8.38
C GLU A 589 2.78 30.85 -7.26
N LYS A 590 3.86 30.56 -6.52
CA LYS A 590 4.47 31.49 -5.53
C LYS A 590 5.11 32.74 -6.15
N GLY A 591 5.05 32.91 -7.48
CA GLY A 591 5.58 34.06 -8.21
C GLY A 591 6.93 33.80 -8.88
N ASN A 592 7.49 32.59 -8.77
CA ASN A 592 8.70 32.23 -9.49
C ASN A 592 8.40 32.08 -10.99
N PHE A 593 9.38 32.40 -11.85
CA PHE A 593 9.30 32.23 -13.31
C PHE A 593 8.06 32.84 -14.00
N GLY A 594 7.50 33.90 -13.42
CA GLY A 594 6.39 34.66 -14.00
C GLY A 594 5.05 34.50 -13.28
N GLY A 595 4.93 33.57 -12.34
CA GLY A 595 3.70 33.44 -11.52
C GLY A 595 2.50 32.84 -12.28
N LYS A 596 1.34 32.86 -11.61
CA LYS A 596 0.05 32.38 -12.15
C LYS A 596 -0.27 33.07 -13.49
N GLY A 597 -0.72 32.27 -14.46
CA GLY A 597 -1.09 32.74 -15.81
C GLY A 597 0.05 32.89 -16.82
N SER A 598 1.31 32.78 -16.40
CA SER A 598 2.47 32.79 -17.30
C SER A 598 2.54 31.53 -18.18
N GLU A 599 3.34 31.58 -19.26
CA GLU A 599 3.59 30.40 -20.10
C GLU A 599 4.30 29.27 -19.31
N SER A 600 5.22 29.64 -18.41
CA SER A 600 5.84 28.70 -17.46
C SER A 600 4.78 28.01 -16.59
N HIS A 601 3.80 28.76 -16.10
CA HIS A 601 2.70 28.23 -15.30
C HIS A 601 1.84 27.24 -16.11
N LYS A 602 1.47 27.57 -17.35
CA LYS A 602 0.72 26.64 -18.22
C LYS A 602 1.50 25.35 -18.51
N ALA A 603 2.81 25.45 -18.72
CA ALA A 603 3.68 24.28 -18.89
C ALA A 603 3.74 23.43 -17.61
N ALA A 604 3.80 24.05 -16.43
CA ALA A 604 3.78 23.36 -15.15
C ALA A 604 2.45 22.64 -14.89
N VAL A 605 1.32 23.28 -15.17
CA VAL A 605 -0.03 22.67 -15.10
C VAL A 605 -0.15 21.47 -16.04
N THR A 606 0.47 21.53 -17.21
CA THR A 606 0.53 20.35 -18.12
C THR A 606 1.34 19.20 -17.51
N GLY A 607 2.46 19.51 -16.83
CA GLY A 607 3.22 18.49 -16.11
C GLY A 607 2.42 17.85 -14.99
N ASP A 608 1.74 18.67 -14.20
CA ASP A 608 0.92 18.21 -13.08
C ASP A 608 -0.25 17.32 -13.53
N THR A 609 -1.00 17.74 -14.55
CA THR A 609 -2.10 16.95 -15.13
C THR A 609 -1.66 15.63 -15.77
N VAL A 610 -0.39 15.51 -16.20
CA VAL A 610 0.21 14.22 -16.56
C VAL A 610 0.56 13.39 -15.32
N GLY A 611 1.03 14.06 -14.26
CA GLY A 611 1.39 13.47 -12.97
C GLY A 611 0.22 12.98 -12.11
N ASP A 612 -0.98 13.53 -12.27
CA ASP A 612 -2.20 13.16 -11.56
C ASP A 612 -2.53 11.66 -11.61
N PRO A 613 -2.71 11.04 -12.80
CA PRO A 613 -2.95 9.61 -12.88
C PRO A 613 -1.75 8.77 -12.42
N PHE A 614 -0.56 9.36 -12.32
CA PHE A 614 0.64 8.68 -11.82
C PHE A 614 0.59 8.60 -10.28
N LYS A 615 0.39 9.73 -9.61
CA LYS A 615 0.51 9.85 -8.14
C LYS A 615 -0.76 9.47 -7.38
N ASP A 616 -1.94 9.56 -8.01
CA ASP A 616 -3.23 9.37 -7.30
C ASP A 616 -4.06 8.19 -7.79
N THR A 617 -3.70 7.59 -8.93
CA THR A 617 -4.38 6.38 -9.43
C THR A 617 -3.42 5.21 -9.56
N SER A 618 -2.45 5.28 -10.45
CA SER A 618 -1.67 4.11 -10.88
C SER A 618 -0.58 3.74 -9.87
N GLY A 619 0.24 4.71 -9.46
CA GLY A 619 1.34 4.54 -8.52
C GLY A 619 0.91 3.94 -7.18
N PRO A 620 -0.04 4.54 -6.43
CA PRO A 620 -0.49 3.96 -5.18
C PRO A 620 -1.19 2.61 -5.39
N SER A 621 -2.01 2.44 -6.43
CA SER A 621 -2.69 1.15 -6.66
C SER A 621 -1.75 -0.02 -6.96
N LEU A 622 -0.53 0.23 -7.44
CA LEU A 622 0.49 -0.83 -7.62
C LEU A 622 0.89 -1.48 -6.30
N ASN A 623 0.94 -0.73 -5.20
CA ASN A 623 1.30 -1.31 -3.92
C ASN A 623 0.25 -2.35 -3.48
N ILE A 624 -1.03 -2.05 -3.72
CA ILE A 624 -2.16 -2.95 -3.45
C ILE A 624 -2.12 -4.13 -4.42
N LEU A 625 -1.84 -3.90 -5.71
CA LEU A 625 -1.72 -4.96 -6.71
C LEU A 625 -0.71 -6.04 -6.26
N ILE A 626 0.47 -5.62 -5.79
CA ILE A 626 1.53 -6.54 -5.34
C ILE A 626 1.03 -7.39 -4.16
N LYS A 627 0.45 -6.76 -3.13
CA LYS A 627 -0.05 -7.47 -1.95
C LYS A 627 -1.23 -8.38 -2.30
N LEU A 628 -2.21 -7.87 -3.06
CA LEU A 628 -3.40 -8.62 -3.45
C LEU A 628 -3.04 -9.87 -4.26
N MET A 629 -2.15 -9.77 -5.25
CA MET A 629 -1.73 -10.94 -6.02
C MET A 629 -1.14 -12.03 -5.12
N THR A 630 -0.35 -11.63 -4.12
CA THR A 630 0.21 -12.57 -3.14
C THR A 630 -0.89 -13.16 -2.26
N MET A 631 -1.81 -12.34 -1.74
CA MET A 631 -2.93 -12.81 -0.90
C MET A 631 -3.87 -13.77 -1.65
N VAL A 632 -4.19 -13.47 -2.92
CA VAL A 632 -4.95 -14.38 -3.78
C VAL A 632 -4.20 -15.70 -3.95
N SER A 633 -2.88 -15.65 -4.16
CA SER A 633 -2.05 -16.86 -4.30
C SER A 633 -2.05 -17.71 -3.03
N VAL A 634 -1.94 -17.09 -1.85
CA VAL A 634 -2.06 -17.74 -0.54
C VAL A 634 -3.40 -18.48 -0.42
N VAL A 635 -4.52 -17.78 -0.62
CA VAL A 635 -5.86 -18.37 -0.49
C VAL A 635 -6.10 -19.47 -1.51
N MET A 636 -5.55 -19.33 -2.71
CA MET A 636 -5.74 -20.27 -3.81
C MET A 636 -4.64 -21.34 -3.88
N ALA A 637 -3.74 -21.42 -2.90
CA ALA A 637 -2.63 -22.37 -2.87
C ALA A 637 -3.11 -23.82 -3.01
N GLY A 638 -4.20 -24.19 -2.32
CA GLY A 638 -4.77 -25.52 -2.45
C GLY A 638 -5.27 -25.87 -3.84
N LEU A 639 -5.85 -24.89 -4.55
CA LEU A 639 -6.24 -25.07 -5.95
C LEU A 639 -4.99 -25.27 -6.83
N THR A 640 -3.97 -24.45 -6.63
CA THR A 640 -2.69 -24.52 -7.37
C THR A 640 -2.00 -25.86 -7.18
N VAL A 641 -1.90 -26.35 -5.94
CA VAL A 641 -1.25 -27.64 -5.63
C VAL A 641 -2.06 -28.82 -6.17
N ALA A 642 -3.39 -28.80 -6.03
CA ALA A 642 -4.22 -29.93 -6.43
C ALA A 642 -4.49 -30.03 -7.95
N PHE A 643 -4.49 -28.90 -8.66
CA PHE A 643 -4.93 -28.84 -10.07
C PHE A 643 -3.95 -28.12 -11.00
N GLY A 644 -2.77 -27.71 -10.52
CA GLY A 644 -1.72 -27.15 -11.35
C GLY A 644 -1.29 -28.12 -12.44
N LEU A 645 -1.11 -27.63 -13.67
CA LEU A 645 -0.65 -28.45 -14.80
C LEU A 645 0.84 -28.83 -14.72
N PHE A 646 1.63 -28.08 -13.96
CA PHE A 646 3.08 -28.22 -13.83
C PHE A 646 3.54 -28.29 -12.38
#